data_AF-I3NI98-F1
#
_entry.id   AF-I3NI98-F1
#
_cell.length_a   1.000
_cell.length_b   1.000
_cell.length_c   1.000
_cell.angle_alpha   90.00
_cell.angle_beta   90.00
_cell.angle_gamma   90.00
#
_symmetry.space_group_name_H-M   'P 1'
#
loop_
_entity.id
_entity.type
_entity.pdbx_description
1 polymer ?
#
loop_
_entity_poly.entity_id
_entity_poly.type
_entity_poly.pdbx_seq_one_letter_code
_entity_poly.pdbx_strand_id
1 'polypeptide(L)'
;MQDNIDHTASVIADTDNTIHQQAKAEERHRQAVRRATQLRNDPVLSGINKLAFSVAPKILQPEARTDLSLAEGIPERANEYADPASIQSLFSPGRYLCELYHVAKELHEDGNKLHIDKRRPDLQELVLSNSNMNQEVSSLEILLNVLQTKTPLDELTKDTEAHANDSSFTLPYDDNLTVINAILEDKAISLREIAVLLTEESDFSPTPALVQEQLGLNPASYALIDIKSPLDESYAKRLAHATQLSVEQLQWLNKNAIENSSNKNDPAKLEILAVISEYRRLHQRYGLSVDPFIAIINAVNTTHTNENKTSFFQQIFSTLDVDAGFNFLDQGSWEVIIRKALGITAEELLRIAKYCFGKSSISNVKMNSKKFSQLYRMAMIPRTLGVSFSQAEYLWQLYSHSDENIMEKIAQGNALTIIDAIIVLENTLQWMSEQKLDITTLQAMLTKQYSTTATPELFNFLSNIYQTLGKQVYSESLKPNLYRSLANGFHLKANVVAGLVNWLAKNDSEFTLERFWQNISMTFAEEPSLHQLEVHQPLLIQCQKLSQYVLIAQWAELSEQEIALILLPNGIDNRGSAPSPSITLLKLLSEFKLCQQEAKVSQSELFDIMQQLITNTNEKQEKLRNSADKVIRSIAKSIGSINNSMDDIDSTISIRNGSATLFPPEHPMYKALKLEVSNLEKSKIQLEGKKKEEEIKLEQAKDNIQSLINNWDSEIIIRLADAYHWDINIANSMFILIFGEKINFTFHYENRNDYHYEEHYGYRFEQKPMYSFDKKLTNGFGSILLLKNHIYIAEKLKIHPGTIIKIKNYIFDDKSNELENIANKLRVNL
;
A
#
# COMPACT_ATOMS: atom_id res chain seq x y z
N MET A 1 -59.53 80.81 -13.51
CA MET A 1 -58.21 80.41 -12.98
C MET A 1 -58.00 78.90 -13.10
N GLN A 2 -58.97 78.07 -12.69
CA GLN A 2 -58.90 76.61 -12.89
C GLN A 2 -58.91 76.18 -14.36
N ASP A 3 -59.77 76.79 -15.20
CA ASP A 3 -59.78 76.51 -16.66
C ASP A 3 -58.46 76.87 -17.35
N ASN A 4 -57.69 77.84 -16.83
CA ASN A 4 -56.37 78.14 -17.36
C ASN A 4 -55.31 77.13 -16.92
N ILE A 5 -55.48 76.47 -15.77
CA ILE A 5 -54.53 75.50 -15.21
C ILE A 5 -54.69 74.14 -15.92
N ASP A 6 -55.93 73.68 -16.13
CA ASP A 6 -56.21 72.43 -16.86
C ASP A 6 -55.93 72.59 -18.36
N HIS A 7 -56.19 73.78 -18.93
CA HIS A 7 -55.77 74.08 -20.30
C HIS A 7 -54.24 74.18 -20.41
N THR A 8 -53.52 74.69 -19.41
CA THR A 8 -52.04 74.63 -19.40
C THR A 8 -51.51 73.22 -19.20
N ALA A 9 -52.12 72.36 -18.37
CA ALA A 9 -51.65 70.98 -18.15
C ALA A 9 -51.93 70.07 -19.37
N SER A 10 -53.08 70.25 -20.04
CA SER A 10 -53.37 69.60 -21.33
C SER A 10 -52.47 70.12 -22.44
N VAL A 11 -52.23 71.44 -22.50
CA VAL A 11 -51.27 72.03 -23.45
C VAL A 11 -49.86 71.56 -23.15
N ILE A 12 -49.45 71.40 -21.89
CA ILE A 12 -48.15 70.85 -21.49
C ILE A 12 -48.03 69.38 -21.92
N ALA A 13 -49.05 68.54 -21.67
CA ALA A 13 -49.04 67.14 -22.10
C ALA A 13 -49.10 66.98 -23.63
N ASP A 14 -49.83 67.84 -24.34
CA ASP A 14 -49.85 67.89 -25.81
C ASP A 14 -48.54 68.44 -26.36
N THR A 15 -47.92 69.44 -25.71
CA THR A 15 -46.57 69.91 -26.06
C THR A 15 -45.54 68.83 -25.77
N ASP A 16 -45.63 68.09 -24.68
CA ASP A 16 -44.69 67.02 -24.35
C ASP A 16 -44.83 65.83 -25.30
N ASN A 17 -46.06 65.48 -25.69
CA ASN A 17 -46.31 64.46 -26.72
C ASN A 17 -45.83 64.91 -28.10
N THR A 18 -46.07 66.16 -28.48
CA THR A 18 -45.57 66.69 -29.76
C THR A 18 -44.06 66.83 -29.76
N ILE A 19 -43.43 67.25 -28.66
CA ILE A 19 -41.97 67.25 -28.47
C ILE A 19 -41.43 65.82 -28.52
N HIS A 20 -42.06 64.85 -27.86
CA HIS A 20 -41.64 63.45 -27.91
C HIS A 20 -41.76 62.86 -29.32
N GLN A 21 -42.86 63.16 -30.02
CA GLN A 21 -43.05 62.73 -31.41
C GLN A 21 -42.06 63.41 -32.36
N GLN A 22 -41.79 64.71 -32.17
CA GLN A 22 -40.77 65.46 -32.92
C GLN A 22 -39.38 64.89 -32.65
N ALA A 23 -39.00 64.66 -31.40
CA ALA A 23 -37.72 64.06 -31.03
C ALA A 23 -37.57 62.65 -31.63
N LYS A 24 -38.63 61.83 -31.60
CA LYS A 24 -38.63 60.50 -32.21
C LYS A 24 -38.54 60.55 -33.74
N ALA A 25 -39.21 61.52 -34.38
CA ALA A 25 -39.14 61.73 -35.82
C ALA A 25 -37.75 62.24 -36.24
N GLU A 26 -37.19 63.16 -35.48
CA GLU A 26 -35.84 63.70 -35.70
C GLU A 26 -34.77 62.63 -35.50
N GLU A 27 -34.88 61.80 -34.45
CA GLU A 27 -33.94 60.71 -34.22
C GLU A 27 -34.05 59.65 -35.32
N ARG A 28 -35.27 59.28 -35.76
CA ARG A 28 -35.46 58.40 -36.92
C ARG A 28 -34.85 59.00 -38.20
N HIS A 29 -35.02 60.30 -38.40
CA HIS A 29 -34.45 61.00 -39.55
C HIS A 29 -32.92 60.98 -39.49
N ARG A 30 -32.32 61.34 -38.35
CA ARG A 30 -30.87 61.28 -38.12
C ARG A 30 -30.32 59.86 -38.30
N GLN A 31 -31.01 58.84 -37.77
CA GLN A 31 -30.64 57.43 -37.95
C GLN A 31 -30.72 57.00 -39.42
N ALA A 32 -31.77 57.39 -40.13
CA ALA A 32 -31.93 57.08 -41.55
C ALA A 32 -30.84 57.75 -42.40
N VAL A 33 -30.51 59.01 -42.11
CA VAL A 33 -29.41 59.75 -42.76
C VAL A 33 -28.07 59.07 -42.46
N ARG A 34 -27.80 58.73 -41.19
CA ARG A 34 -26.57 58.00 -40.80
C ARG A 34 -26.44 56.66 -41.53
N ARG A 35 -27.51 55.85 -41.57
CA ARG A 35 -27.53 54.57 -42.31
C ARG A 35 -27.33 54.78 -43.81
N ALA A 36 -27.97 55.78 -44.40
CA ALA A 36 -27.80 56.10 -45.81
C ALA A 36 -26.36 56.51 -46.15
N THR A 37 -25.72 57.31 -45.29
CA THR A 37 -24.31 57.70 -45.44
C THR A 37 -23.38 56.49 -45.26
N GLN A 38 -23.62 55.64 -44.26
CA GLN A 38 -22.85 54.40 -44.04
C GLN A 38 -22.99 53.40 -45.19
N LEU A 39 -24.17 53.25 -45.80
CA LEU A 39 -24.36 52.38 -46.96
C LEU A 39 -23.64 52.93 -48.20
N ARG A 40 -23.64 54.26 -48.41
CA ARG A 40 -22.95 54.87 -49.56
C ARG A 40 -21.44 54.73 -49.49
N ASN A 41 -20.87 54.70 -48.29
CA ASN A 41 -19.44 54.59 -48.07
C ASN A 41 -18.95 53.13 -47.93
N ASP A 42 -19.84 52.13 -48.07
CA ASP A 42 -19.51 50.72 -47.88
C ASP A 42 -18.37 50.28 -48.85
N PRO A 43 -17.25 49.74 -48.34
CA PRO A 43 -16.12 49.30 -49.16
C PRO A 43 -16.50 48.22 -50.18
N VAL A 44 -17.48 47.37 -49.88
CA VAL A 44 -17.97 46.34 -50.81
C VAL A 44 -18.73 46.98 -51.97
N LEU A 45 -19.57 47.99 -51.70
CA LEU A 45 -20.37 48.67 -52.73
C LEU A 45 -19.51 49.59 -53.61
N SER A 46 -18.50 50.26 -53.03
CA SER A 46 -17.55 51.08 -53.79
C SER A 46 -16.65 50.26 -54.72
N GLY A 47 -16.41 48.98 -54.42
CA GLY A 47 -15.65 48.06 -55.29
C GLY A 47 -16.42 47.53 -56.51
N ILE A 48 -17.75 47.69 -56.56
CA ILE A 48 -18.59 47.19 -57.66
C ILE A 48 -18.78 48.28 -58.72
N ASN A 49 -17.91 48.29 -59.73
CA ASN A 49 -17.91 49.29 -60.82
C ASN A 49 -19.26 49.45 -61.57
N LYS A 50 -20.12 48.41 -61.57
CA LYS A 50 -21.43 48.45 -62.25
C LYS A 50 -22.53 49.15 -61.45
N LEU A 51 -22.34 49.37 -60.14
CA LEU A 51 -23.35 49.96 -59.26
C LEU A 51 -23.24 51.49 -59.12
N ALA A 52 -22.30 52.13 -59.86
CA ALA A 52 -22.16 53.58 -60.06
C ALA A 52 -22.84 54.47 -59.00
N PHE A 53 -22.46 54.32 -57.72
CA PHE A 53 -22.77 55.35 -56.73
C PHE A 53 -21.86 56.53 -57.06
N SER A 54 -22.44 57.61 -57.57
CA SER A 54 -21.72 58.86 -57.78
C SER A 54 -21.17 59.33 -56.44
N VAL A 55 -19.89 59.04 -56.17
CA VAL A 55 -19.08 59.85 -55.27
C VAL A 55 -19.09 61.23 -55.88
N ALA A 56 -20.01 62.08 -55.42
CA ALA A 56 -20.17 63.41 -55.97
C ALA A 56 -18.82 64.16 -55.84
N PRO A 57 -18.41 64.92 -56.87
CA PRO A 57 -17.20 65.72 -56.83
C PRO A 57 -17.30 66.75 -55.69
N LYS A 58 -16.14 67.13 -55.15
CA LYS A 58 -15.85 68.01 -54.01
C LYS A 58 -16.51 69.42 -54.00
N ILE A 59 -17.55 69.68 -54.80
CA ILE A 59 -18.08 71.03 -55.10
C ILE A 59 -19.56 71.23 -54.69
N LEU A 60 -20.23 70.22 -54.13
CA LEU A 60 -21.55 70.39 -53.46
C LEU A 60 -21.47 70.21 -51.93
N GLN A 61 -20.45 70.79 -51.31
CA GLN A 61 -20.37 70.98 -49.85
C GLN A 61 -20.98 72.29 -49.26
N PRO A 62 -21.87 73.08 -49.92
CA PRO A 62 -22.53 74.18 -49.20
C PRO A 62 -23.86 73.85 -48.50
N GLU A 63 -24.50 72.69 -48.75
CA GLU A 63 -25.87 72.43 -48.22
C GLU A 63 -25.97 71.25 -47.22
N ALA A 64 -24.85 70.58 -46.92
CA ALA A 64 -24.75 69.62 -45.80
C ALA A 64 -23.91 70.16 -44.62
N ARG A 65 -23.61 71.47 -44.64
CA ARG A 65 -23.08 72.21 -43.50
C ARG A 65 -24.16 73.18 -43.01
N THR A 66 -25.23 72.65 -42.46
CA THR A 66 -26.12 73.42 -41.59
C THR A 66 -25.83 73.03 -40.16
N ASP A 67 -24.96 73.81 -39.53
CA ASP A 67 -25.19 74.40 -38.22
C ASP A 67 -25.78 73.50 -37.13
N LEU A 68 -25.00 72.54 -36.65
CA LEU A 68 -24.79 72.35 -35.22
C LEU A 68 -23.57 71.43 -35.01
N SER A 69 -22.45 72.03 -34.63
CA SER A 69 -21.33 71.29 -34.01
C SER A 69 -21.85 70.66 -32.73
N LEU A 70 -22.23 69.39 -32.81
CA LEU A 70 -22.33 68.51 -31.65
C LEU A 70 -21.43 67.30 -31.91
N ALA A 71 -20.13 67.56 -31.99
CA ALA A 71 -19.07 66.88 -31.25
C ALA A 71 -17.75 67.04 -31.99
N GLU A 72 -17.07 68.16 -31.75
CA GLU A 72 -15.64 68.43 -32.01
C GLU A 72 -14.70 67.47 -31.21
N GLY A 73 -15.12 66.23 -30.95
CA GLY A 73 -14.46 65.25 -30.08
C GLY A 73 -14.80 63.78 -30.37
N ILE A 74 -15.70 63.49 -31.32
CA ILE A 74 -15.87 62.12 -31.85
C ILE A 74 -15.16 62.09 -33.22
N PRO A 75 -14.08 61.31 -33.39
CA PRO A 75 -13.39 61.23 -34.68
C PRO A 75 -14.36 60.80 -35.79
N GLU A 76 -14.17 61.34 -37.00
CA GLU A 76 -14.99 61.02 -38.18
C GLU A 76 -14.80 59.54 -38.57
N ARG A 77 -15.73 58.66 -38.15
CA ARG A 77 -15.64 57.20 -38.37
C ARG A 77 -16.27 56.72 -39.69
N ALA A 78 -16.76 57.62 -40.54
CA ALA A 78 -17.48 57.27 -41.78
C ALA A 78 -16.63 56.52 -42.82
N ASN A 79 -15.30 56.49 -42.63
CA ASN A 79 -14.33 55.88 -43.53
C ASN A 79 -13.70 54.61 -42.92
N GLU A 80 -14.00 54.28 -41.66
CA GLU A 80 -13.40 53.19 -40.89
C GLU A 80 -14.44 52.09 -40.64
N TYR A 81 -14.41 51.05 -41.47
CA TYR A 81 -15.28 49.89 -41.34
C TYR A 81 -14.62 48.83 -40.46
N ALA A 82 -15.37 48.29 -39.50
CA ALA A 82 -14.95 47.15 -38.70
C ALA A 82 -15.36 45.84 -39.38
N ASP A 83 -14.57 44.79 -39.17
CA ASP A 83 -14.94 43.43 -39.58
C ASP A 83 -16.28 43.03 -38.91
N PRO A 84 -17.28 42.53 -39.66
CA PRO A 84 -18.57 42.12 -39.10
C PRO A 84 -18.48 41.11 -37.96
N ALA A 85 -17.44 40.25 -37.95
CA ALA A 85 -17.22 39.26 -36.91
C ALA A 85 -16.44 39.80 -35.69
N SER A 86 -16.00 41.07 -35.72
CA SER A 86 -15.26 41.69 -34.62
C SER A 86 -16.19 42.31 -33.56
N ILE A 87 -15.69 42.42 -32.33
CA ILE A 87 -16.38 43.11 -31.22
C ILE A 87 -16.64 44.58 -31.53
N GLN A 88 -15.82 45.19 -32.39
CA GLN A 88 -15.94 46.58 -32.83
C GLN A 88 -17.09 46.80 -33.82
N SER A 89 -17.64 45.72 -34.41
CA SER A 89 -18.84 45.81 -35.24
C SER A 89 -20.02 46.35 -34.45
N LEU A 90 -20.81 47.23 -35.08
CA LEU A 90 -22.05 47.75 -34.50
C LEU A 90 -23.10 46.66 -34.28
N PHE A 91 -22.98 45.53 -34.99
CA PHE A 91 -23.87 44.38 -34.87
C PHE A 91 -23.26 43.25 -34.04
N SER A 92 -22.17 43.50 -33.32
CA SER A 92 -21.50 42.51 -32.49
C SER A 92 -22.32 42.15 -31.24
N PRO A 93 -22.14 40.95 -30.68
CA PRO A 93 -22.63 40.61 -29.35
C PRO A 93 -22.15 41.59 -28.26
N GLY A 94 -20.95 42.18 -28.42
CA GLY A 94 -20.44 43.20 -27.49
C GLY A 94 -21.23 44.50 -27.53
N ARG A 95 -21.63 44.96 -28.71
CA ARG A 95 -22.50 46.14 -28.83
C ARG A 95 -23.88 45.88 -28.25
N TYR A 96 -24.43 44.68 -28.47
CA TYR A 96 -25.67 44.22 -27.86
C TYR A 96 -25.58 44.19 -26.33
N LEU A 97 -24.51 43.59 -25.77
CA LEU A 97 -24.27 43.55 -24.33
C LEU A 97 -24.12 44.96 -23.74
N CYS A 98 -23.42 45.86 -24.44
CA CYS A 98 -23.28 47.25 -24.03
C CYS A 98 -24.65 47.95 -23.94
N GLU A 99 -25.51 47.79 -24.95
CA GLU A 99 -26.87 48.34 -24.93
C GLU A 99 -27.70 47.74 -23.78
N LEU A 100 -27.66 46.41 -23.64
CA LEU A 100 -28.39 45.69 -22.63
C LEU A 100 -27.98 46.11 -21.22
N TYR A 101 -26.68 46.28 -20.95
CA TYR A 101 -26.16 46.71 -19.66
C TYR A 101 -26.59 48.15 -19.32
N HIS A 102 -26.49 49.08 -20.28
CA HIS A 102 -26.91 50.47 -20.07
C HIS A 102 -28.42 50.60 -19.81
N VAL A 103 -29.24 49.75 -20.43
CA VAL A 103 -30.68 49.72 -20.14
C VAL A 103 -30.96 49.03 -18.80
N ALA A 104 -30.30 47.92 -18.52
CA ALA A 104 -30.60 47.08 -17.36
C ALA A 104 -30.14 47.69 -16.03
N LYS A 105 -29.06 48.48 -16.01
CA LYS A 105 -28.58 49.14 -14.77
C LYS A 105 -29.55 50.20 -14.24
N GLU A 106 -30.32 50.84 -15.11
CA GLU A 106 -31.31 51.87 -14.76
C GLU A 106 -32.63 51.29 -14.20
N LEU A 107 -32.79 49.96 -14.16
CA LEU A 107 -34.01 49.30 -13.67
C LEU A 107 -34.16 49.34 -12.15
N HIS A 108 -33.06 49.51 -11.41
CA HIS A 108 -33.05 49.60 -9.95
C HIS A 108 -32.14 50.76 -9.53
N GLU A 109 -32.55 51.49 -8.48
CA GLU A 109 -31.73 52.53 -7.85
C GLU A 109 -30.36 51.97 -7.38
N ASP A 110 -29.30 52.76 -7.53
CA ASP A 110 -27.90 52.37 -7.24
C ASP A 110 -27.69 51.84 -5.81
N GLY A 111 -28.48 52.33 -4.84
CA GLY A 111 -28.43 51.90 -3.44
C GLY A 111 -29.08 50.54 -3.15
N ASN A 112 -29.86 49.99 -4.10
CA ASN A 112 -30.62 48.77 -3.90
C ASN A 112 -29.72 47.51 -4.01
N LYS A 113 -29.94 46.50 -3.16
CA LYS A 113 -29.23 45.22 -3.23
C LYS A 113 -29.47 44.47 -4.54
N LEU A 114 -30.58 44.75 -5.24
CA LEU A 114 -30.91 44.15 -6.53
C LEU A 114 -30.22 44.85 -7.72
N HIS A 115 -29.59 46.00 -7.51
CA HIS A 115 -28.86 46.73 -8.55
C HIS A 115 -27.69 45.87 -9.10
N ILE A 116 -27.45 45.94 -10.42
CA ILE A 116 -26.54 45.04 -11.13
C ILE A 116 -25.11 45.17 -10.59
N ASP A 117 -24.63 46.39 -10.43
CA ASP A 117 -23.25 46.66 -9.97
C ASP A 117 -23.08 46.28 -8.49
N LYS A 118 -24.18 46.11 -7.74
CA LYS A 118 -24.13 45.64 -6.34
C LYS A 118 -24.07 44.12 -6.24
N ARG A 119 -24.92 43.42 -6.99
CA ARG A 119 -24.98 41.94 -6.98
C ARG A 119 -23.87 41.28 -7.80
N ARG A 120 -23.40 41.93 -8.88
CA ARG A 120 -22.36 41.45 -9.81
C ARG A 120 -21.46 42.61 -10.26
N PRO A 121 -20.52 43.07 -9.40
CA PRO A 121 -19.59 44.15 -9.74
C PRO A 121 -18.68 43.84 -10.93
N ASP A 122 -18.41 42.55 -11.16
CA ASP A 122 -17.57 42.05 -12.24
C ASP A 122 -18.10 42.41 -13.65
N LEU A 123 -19.40 42.61 -13.81
CA LEU A 123 -19.99 43.01 -15.10
C LEU A 123 -19.64 44.45 -15.49
N GLN A 124 -19.42 45.32 -14.51
CA GLN A 124 -19.02 46.71 -14.74
C GLN A 124 -17.57 46.80 -15.24
N GLU A 125 -16.71 45.89 -14.76
CA GLU A 125 -15.28 45.82 -15.09
C GLU A 125 -14.99 44.94 -16.33
N LEU A 126 -16.02 44.36 -16.94
CA LEU A 126 -15.87 43.46 -18.08
C LEU A 126 -15.28 44.17 -19.30
N VAL A 127 -14.11 43.73 -19.73
CA VAL A 127 -13.42 44.25 -20.91
C VAL A 127 -14.07 43.72 -22.20
N LEU A 128 -14.57 44.62 -23.05
CA LEU A 128 -15.09 44.27 -24.38
C LEU A 128 -13.94 44.07 -25.37
N SER A 129 -13.46 42.82 -25.50
CA SER A 129 -12.37 42.44 -26.42
C SER A 129 -12.80 41.31 -27.37
N ASN A 130 -12.10 41.19 -28.51
CA ASN A 130 -12.31 40.06 -29.43
C ASN A 130 -11.97 38.72 -28.75
N SER A 131 -11.02 38.71 -27.82
CA SER A 131 -10.67 37.50 -27.06
C SER A 131 -11.84 37.04 -26.19
N ASN A 132 -12.45 37.95 -25.42
CA ASN A 132 -13.61 37.62 -24.57
C ASN A 132 -14.87 37.23 -25.38
N MET A 133 -14.96 37.64 -26.65
CA MET A 133 -16.05 37.26 -27.55
C MET A 133 -15.88 35.84 -28.11
N ASN A 134 -14.66 35.45 -28.43
CA ASN A 134 -14.38 34.25 -29.23
C ASN A 134 -13.73 33.11 -28.44
N GLN A 135 -13.14 33.37 -27.28
CA GLN A 135 -12.54 32.34 -26.44
C GLN A 135 -13.65 31.54 -25.74
N GLU A 136 -13.66 30.24 -25.96
CA GLU A 136 -14.52 29.31 -25.22
C GLU A 136 -13.96 29.12 -23.80
N VAL A 137 -14.75 29.47 -22.79
CA VAL A 137 -14.38 29.41 -21.36
C VAL A 137 -15.38 28.52 -20.62
N SER A 138 -14.89 27.78 -19.61
CA SER A 138 -15.75 26.94 -18.78
C SER A 138 -16.70 27.78 -17.93
N SER A 139 -18.00 27.49 -17.98
CA SER A 139 -18.99 28.22 -17.18
C SER A 139 -18.79 28.06 -15.67
N LEU A 140 -18.25 26.92 -15.23
CA LEU A 140 -17.98 26.66 -13.81
C LEU A 140 -16.87 27.57 -13.28
N GLU A 141 -15.86 27.85 -14.10
CA GLU A 141 -14.75 28.75 -13.73
C GLU A 141 -15.26 30.17 -13.46
N ILE A 142 -16.16 30.67 -14.31
CA ILE A 142 -16.80 31.99 -14.12
C ILE A 142 -17.60 32.00 -12.81
N LEU A 143 -18.38 30.95 -12.53
CA LEU A 143 -19.15 30.85 -11.29
C LEU A 143 -18.23 30.87 -10.05
N LEU A 144 -17.15 30.08 -10.05
CA LEU A 144 -16.20 30.02 -8.95
C LEU A 144 -15.52 31.38 -8.72
N ASN A 145 -15.08 32.06 -9.79
CA ASN A 145 -14.49 33.40 -9.69
C ASN A 145 -15.46 34.41 -9.06
N VAL A 146 -16.74 34.37 -9.46
CA VAL A 146 -17.78 35.25 -8.91
C VAL A 146 -18.03 34.95 -7.43
N LEU A 147 -18.04 33.68 -7.01
CA LEU A 147 -18.20 33.30 -5.60
C LEU A 147 -16.98 33.72 -4.76
N GLN A 148 -15.76 33.44 -5.24
CA GLN A 148 -14.51 33.77 -4.57
C GLN A 148 -14.25 35.27 -4.45
N THR A 149 -14.84 36.09 -5.34
CA THR A 149 -14.83 37.55 -5.23
C THR A 149 -15.53 38.04 -3.96
N LYS A 150 -16.51 37.28 -3.45
CA LYS A 150 -17.25 37.63 -2.23
C LYS A 150 -16.66 36.98 -0.98
N THR A 151 -16.36 35.69 -1.05
CA THR A 151 -15.80 34.91 0.05
C THR A 151 -14.63 34.08 -0.46
N PRO A 152 -13.39 34.40 -0.07
CA PRO A 152 -12.21 33.63 -0.43
C PRO A 152 -12.33 32.14 -0.07
N LEU A 153 -11.64 31.28 -0.83
CA LEU A 153 -11.66 29.83 -0.60
C LEU A 153 -11.03 29.42 0.74
N ASP A 154 -10.03 30.15 1.22
CA ASP A 154 -9.37 29.87 2.50
C ASP A 154 -10.28 30.12 3.72
N GLU A 155 -11.34 30.92 3.54
CA GLU A 155 -12.38 31.09 4.57
C GLU A 155 -13.17 29.79 4.77
N LEU A 156 -13.43 29.03 3.69
CA LEU A 156 -14.13 27.74 3.79
C LEU A 156 -13.32 26.68 4.54
N THR A 157 -12.00 26.65 4.32
CA THR A 157 -11.10 25.70 5.01
C THR A 157 -10.93 26.05 6.50
N LYS A 158 -11.06 27.32 6.88
CA LYS A 158 -11.04 27.78 8.28
C LYS A 158 -12.39 27.62 8.98
N ASP A 159 -13.43 27.33 8.22
CA ASP A 159 -14.79 27.22 8.71
C ASP A 159 -14.98 25.92 9.49
N THR A 160 -15.26 26.06 10.78
CA THR A 160 -15.44 24.94 11.71
C THR A 160 -16.83 24.97 12.34
N GLU A 161 -17.70 25.89 11.91
CA GLU A 161 -18.97 26.13 12.56
C GLU A 161 -20.06 25.12 12.14
N ALA A 162 -21.04 24.94 13.03
CA ALA A 162 -22.26 24.21 12.71
C ALA A 162 -23.21 25.11 11.90
N HIS A 163 -23.14 25.01 10.58
CA HIS A 163 -24.03 25.78 9.70
C HIS A 163 -25.50 25.39 9.82
N ALA A 164 -26.36 26.36 9.52
CA ALA A 164 -27.81 26.20 9.53
C ALA A 164 -28.28 25.25 8.41
N ASN A 165 -28.55 23.99 8.77
CA ASN A 165 -29.32 22.97 8.04
C ASN A 165 -29.27 23.06 6.50
N ASP A 166 -28.07 22.98 5.94
CA ASP A 166 -27.85 22.83 4.51
C ASP A 166 -28.29 21.43 4.05
N SER A 167 -28.95 21.34 2.88
CA SER A 167 -29.54 20.07 2.41
C SER A 167 -28.50 19.02 1.98
N SER A 168 -27.28 19.45 1.64
CA SER A 168 -26.20 18.59 1.13
C SER A 168 -25.14 18.25 2.17
N PHE A 169 -25.16 18.89 3.35
CA PHE A 169 -24.15 18.72 4.41
C PHE A 169 -22.71 18.83 3.91
N THR A 170 -22.49 19.66 2.90
CA THR A 170 -21.17 19.89 2.30
C THR A 170 -20.33 20.85 3.13
N LEU A 171 -20.95 21.59 4.06
CA LEU A 171 -20.26 22.39 5.06
C LEU A 171 -20.29 21.70 6.45
N PRO A 172 -19.18 21.65 7.20
CA PRO A 172 -17.88 22.27 6.91
C PRO A 172 -17.10 21.54 5.81
N TYR A 173 -16.48 22.32 4.90
CA TYR A 173 -15.77 21.85 3.72
C TYR A 173 -14.24 21.94 3.93
N ASP A 174 -13.50 20.90 3.57
CA ASP A 174 -12.04 20.92 3.54
C ASP A 174 -11.54 20.66 2.12
N ASP A 175 -10.96 21.68 1.50
CA ASP A 175 -10.42 21.60 0.15
C ASP A 175 -9.20 20.67 0.08
N ASN A 176 -8.38 20.64 1.13
CA ASN A 176 -7.16 19.84 1.14
C ASN A 176 -7.48 18.35 1.07
N LEU A 177 -8.42 17.88 1.90
CA LEU A 177 -8.86 16.48 1.88
C LEU A 177 -9.53 16.13 0.55
N THR A 178 -10.34 17.05 0.00
CA THR A 178 -11.02 16.84 -1.28
C THR A 178 -10.02 16.70 -2.43
N VAL A 179 -8.99 17.54 -2.47
CA VAL A 179 -7.89 17.45 -3.45
C VAL A 179 -7.12 16.13 -3.28
N ILE A 180 -6.77 15.75 -2.05
CA ILE A 180 -6.08 14.47 -1.78
C ILE A 180 -6.92 13.31 -2.31
N ASN A 181 -8.19 13.25 -1.97
CA ASN A 181 -9.07 12.15 -2.37
C ASN A 181 -9.26 12.10 -3.89
N ALA A 182 -9.46 13.24 -4.55
CA ALA A 182 -9.61 13.29 -6.01
C ALA A 182 -8.37 12.80 -6.77
N ILE A 183 -7.17 13.15 -6.28
CA ILE A 183 -5.91 12.67 -6.88
C ILE A 183 -5.74 11.16 -6.65
N LEU A 184 -6.07 10.68 -5.46
CA LEU A 184 -5.98 9.27 -5.11
C LEU A 184 -6.94 8.39 -5.94
N GLU A 185 -8.16 8.87 -6.19
CA GLU A 185 -9.12 8.25 -7.10
C GLU A 185 -8.58 8.14 -8.53
N ASP A 186 -7.91 9.17 -9.06
CA ASP A 186 -7.33 9.13 -10.41
C ASP A 186 -6.20 8.07 -10.53
N LYS A 187 -5.48 7.83 -9.44
CA LYS A 187 -4.38 6.85 -9.36
C LYS A 187 -4.86 5.43 -9.03
N ALA A 188 -6.16 5.25 -8.80
CA ALA A 188 -6.75 4.03 -8.28
C ALA A 188 -6.03 3.54 -7.02
N ILE A 189 -5.82 4.45 -6.07
CA ILE A 189 -5.25 4.14 -4.75
C ILE A 189 -6.16 4.74 -3.68
N SER A 190 -6.59 3.96 -2.69
CA SER A 190 -7.31 4.49 -1.52
C SER A 190 -6.36 4.81 -0.37
N LEU A 191 -6.79 5.65 0.59
CA LEU A 191 -6.00 5.85 1.82
C LEU A 191 -5.82 4.55 2.60
N ARG A 192 -6.81 3.65 2.54
CA ARG A 192 -6.74 2.32 3.13
C ARG A 192 -5.66 1.46 2.45
N GLU A 193 -5.58 1.48 1.12
CA GLU A 193 -4.54 0.75 0.38
C GLU A 193 -3.14 1.27 0.72
N ILE A 194 -2.98 2.59 0.79
CA ILE A 194 -1.73 3.22 1.27
C ILE A 194 -1.42 2.75 2.69
N ALA A 195 -2.41 2.77 3.59
CA ALA A 195 -2.21 2.33 4.97
C ALA A 195 -1.71 0.87 5.02
N VAL A 196 -2.38 -0.07 4.33
CA VAL A 196 -1.98 -1.49 4.27
C VAL A 196 -0.53 -1.65 3.82
N LEU A 197 -0.09 -0.90 2.81
CA LEU A 197 1.26 -0.99 2.27
C LEU A 197 2.32 -0.37 3.20
N LEU A 198 1.96 0.64 3.98
CA LEU A 198 2.88 1.39 4.85
C LEU A 198 2.91 0.90 6.30
N THR A 199 2.00 0.00 6.69
CA THR A 199 1.93 -0.57 8.04
C THR A 199 3.03 -1.61 8.26
N GLU A 200 3.73 -1.55 9.40
CA GLU A 200 4.71 -2.57 9.81
C GLU A 200 4.07 -3.76 10.54
N GLU A 201 2.87 -3.57 11.07
CA GLU A 201 2.08 -4.54 11.83
C GLU A 201 1.18 -5.41 10.94
N SER A 202 0.71 -6.56 11.45
CA SER A 202 -0.06 -7.53 10.66
C SER A 202 -1.38 -6.97 10.12
N ASP A 203 -2.05 -6.09 10.87
CA ASP A 203 -3.32 -5.48 10.53
C ASP A 203 -3.41 -4.12 11.24
N PHE A 204 -3.90 -3.06 10.58
CA PHE A 204 -3.98 -1.72 11.17
C PHE A 204 -5.26 -1.58 12.01
N SER A 205 -5.13 -0.98 13.20
CA SER A 205 -6.30 -0.56 13.99
C SER A 205 -7.09 0.51 13.22
N PRO A 206 -8.43 0.57 13.34
CA PRO A 206 -9.21 1.53 12.58
C PRO A 206 -8.84 2.96 13.02
N THR A 207 -8.22 3.73 12.12
CA THR A 207 -7.84 5.11 12.42
C THR A 207 -8.91 6.10 11.91
N PRO A 208 -9.06 7.27 12.57
CA PRO A 208 -10.01 8.30 12.15
C PRO A 208 -9.85 8.75 10.70
N ALA A 209 -8.62 8.88 10.19
CA ALA A 209 -8.36 9.25 8.80
C ALA A 209 -8.97 8.26 7.79
N LEU A 210 -8.93 6.96 8.08
CA LEU A 210 -9.52 5.93 7.22
C LEU A 210 -11.04 5.93 7.28
N VAL A 211 -11.61 6.28 8.44
CA VAL A 211 -13.05 6.50 8.56
C VAL A 211 -13.48 7.71 7.74
N GLN A 212 -12.70 8.79 7.76
CA GLN A 212 -12.98 10.02 7.02
C GLN A 212 -13.04 9.77 5.51
N GLU A 213 -12.08 9.04 4.94
CA GLU A 213 -12.06 8.74 3.51
C GLU A 213 -13.24 7.87 3.07
N GLN A 214 -13.44 6.71 3.71
CA GLN A 214 -14.44 5.74 3.27
C GLN A 214 -15.87 6.23 3.51
N LEU A 215 -16.09 7.05 4.55
CA LEU A 215 -17.39 7.64 4.86
C LEU A 215 -17.63 8.95 4.09
N GLY A 216 -16.60 9.57 3.53
CA GLY A 216 -16.68 10.89 2.91
C GLY A 216 -16.90 12.01 3.93
N LEU A 217 -16.17 11.97 5.04
CA LEU A 217 -16.29 12.88 6.17
C LEU A 217 -15.05 13.74 6.32
N ASN A 218 -15.21 15.06 6.37
CA ASN A 218 -14.09 15.98 6.61
C ASN A 218 -13.61 15.94 8.07
N PRO A 219 -12.35 16.29 8.39
CA PRO A 219 -11.85 16.30 9.77
C PRO A 219 -12.64 17.25 10.69
N ALA A 220 -13.08 18.40 10.17
CA ALA A 220 -13.98 19.32 10.89
C ALA A 220 -15.35 18.69 11.18
N SER A 221 -15.91 17.98 10.18
CA SER A 221 -17.16 17.22 10.37
C SER A 221 -16.99 16.07 11.36
N TYR A 222 -15.85 15.38 11.34
CA TYR A 222 -15.50 14.35 12.30
C TYR A 222 -15.43 14.93 13.71
N ALA A 223 -14.83 16.12 13.92
CA ALA A 223 -14.80 16.77 15.22
C ALA A 223 -16.22 17.12 15.72
N LEU A 224 -17.10 17.58 14.84
CA LEU A 224 -18.46 18.03 15.16
C LEU A 224 -19.43 16.91 15.56
N ILE A 225 -19.34 15.72 14.94
CA ILE A 225 -20.33 14.66 15.15
C ILE A 225 -20.17 13.98 16.51
N ASP A 226 -21.06 14.28 17.46
CA ASP A 226 -21.09 13.57 18.74
C ASP A 226 -22.05 12.38 18.69
N ILE A 227 -21.55 11.22 19.10
CA ILE A 227 -22.34 9.98 19.12
C ILE A 227 -23.05 9.79 20.46
N LYS A 228 -24.38 9.66 20.40
CA LYS A 228 -25.25 9.32 21.54
C LYS A 228 -26.32 8.34 21.05
N SER A 229 -27.00 7.69 21.99
CA SER A 229 -28.18 6.86 21.70
C SER A 229 -29.42 7.48 22.36
N PRO A 230 -30.32 8.15 21.61
CA PRO A 230 -30.32 8.33 20.16
C PRO A 230 -29.36 9.42 19.68
N LEU A 231 -28.96 9.36 18.40
CA LEU A 231 -28.27 10.46 17.73
C LEU A 231 -29.20 11.65 17.56
N ASP A 232 -28.64 12.85 17.62
CA ASP A 232 -29.36 14.06 17.24
C ASP A 232 -29.80 13.99 15.77
N GLU A 233 -30.95 14.59 15.45
CA GLU A 233 -31.49 14.56 14.08
C GLU A 233 -30.54 15.18 13.06
N SER A 234 -29.76 16.19 13.44
CA SER A 234 -28.81 16.85 12.53
C SER A 234 -27.64 15.92 12.17
N TYR A 235 -26.99 15.30 13.17
CA TYR A 235 -25.89 14.36 12.97
C TYR A 235 -26.35 13.09 12.26
N ALA A 236 -27.55 12.60 12.57
CA ALA A 236 -28.13 11.46 11.89
C ALA A 236 -28.37 11.75 10.40
N LYS A 237 -28.82 12.96 10.02
CA LYS A 237 -28.96 13.36 8.61
C LYS A 237 -27.60 13.48 7.91
N ARG A 238 -26.59 14.08 8.57
CA ARG A 238 -25.22 14.18 8.03
C ARG A 238 -24.63 12.81 7.71
N LEU A 239 -24.67 11.90 8.68
CA LEU A 239 -24.17 10.54 8.53
C LEU A 239 -25.02 9.72 7.55
N ALA A 240 -26.34 9.92 7.50
CA ALA A 240 -27.22 9.26 6.54
C ALA A 240 -26.90 9.70 5.10
N HIS A 241 -26.66 10.99 4.88
CA HIS A 241 -26.19 11.52 3.60
C HIS A 241 -24.84 10.92 3.20
N ALA A 242 -23.87 10.95 4.12
CA ALA A 242 -22.54 10.37 3.92
C ALA A 242 -22.60 8.87 3.56
N THR A 243 -23.47 8.12 4.24
CA THR A 243 -23.64 6.66 4.04
C THR A 243 -24.57 6.27 2.90
N GLN A 244 -25.33 7.20 2.33
CA GLN A 244 -26.44 6.95 1.39
C GLN A 244 -27.55 6.06 2.00
N LEU A 245 -27.81 6.21 3.30
CA LEU A 245 -28.84 5.47 4.05
C LEU A 245 -30.01 6.38 4.46
N SER A 246 -31.09 5.76 4.95
CA SER A 246 -32.14 6.51 5.65
C SER A 246 -31.74 6.82 7.11
N VAL A 247 -32.34 7.87 7.69
CA VAL A 247 -32.11 8.27 9.08
C VAL A 247 -32.48 7.14 10.06
N GLU A 248 -33.58 6.42 9.79
CA GLU A 248 -34.04 5.31 10.65
C GLU A 248 -33.05 4.14 10.66
N GLN A 249 -32.56 3.75 9.48
CA GLN A 249 -31.56 2.68 9.34
C GLN A 249 -30.27 3.05 10.04
N LEU A 250 -29.84 4.30 9.91
CA LEU A 250 -28.63 4.78 10.56
C LEU A 250 -28.79 4.87 12.09
N GLN A 251 -29.94 5.32 12.60
CA GLN A 251 -30.22 5.29 14.04
C GLN A 251 -30.18 3.86 14.58
N TRP A 252 -30.66 2.89 13.79
CA TRP A 252 -30.58 1.49 14.14
C TRP A 252 -29.14 0.96 14.13
N LEU A 253 -28.30 1.33 13.15
CA LEU A 253 -26.86 1.05 13.14
C LEU A 253 -26.17 1.57 14.39
N ASN A 254 -26.39 2.84 14.75
CA ASN A 254 -25.75 3.46 15.90
C ASN A 254 -26.13 2.78 17.22
N LYS A 255 -27.43 2.52 17.42
CA LYS A 255 -27.90 1.80 18.61
C LYS A 255 -27.23 0.44 18.76
N ASN A 256 -27.16 -0.33 17.67
CA ASN A 256 -26.62 -1.69 17.70
C ASN A 256 -25.09 -1.73 17.82
N ALA A 257 -24.39 -0.77 17.21
CA ALA A 257 -22.95 -0.65 17.34
C ALA A 257 -22.54 -0.29 18.79
N ILE A 258 -23.26 0.64 19.44
CA ILE A 258 -23.03 1.02 20.84
C ILE A 258 -23.33 -0.14 21.81
N GLU A 259 -24.29 -1.01 21.49
CA GLU A 259 -24.57 -2.17 22.34
C GLU A 259 -23.46 -3.24 22.29
N ASN A 260 -22.69 -3.29 21.20
CA ASN A 260 -21.62 -4.27 20.97
C ASN A 260 -20.21 -3.63 20.92
N SER A 261 -20.07 -2.43 21.50
CA SER A 261 -18.79 -1.74 21.71
C SER A 261 -18.15 -2.13 23.04
N SER A 262 -16.92 -1.68 23.27
CA SER A 262 -16.17 -1.95 24.50
C SER A 262 -16.91 -1.49 25.76
N ASN A 263 -17.50 -0.29 25.73
CA ASN A 263 -18.25 0.31 26.83
C ASN A 263 -19.66 0.74 26.38
N LYS A 264 -20.68 0.39 27.19
CA LYS A 264 -22.09 0.71 26.91
C LYS A 264 -22.51 2.13 27.29
N ASN A 265 -21.81 2.74 28.26
CA ASN A 265 -22.17 4.05 28.82
C ASN A 265 -21.33 5.20 28.25
N ASP A 266 -20.17 4.90 27.67
CA ASP A 266 -19.26 5.84 27.05
C ASP A 266 -18.69 5.21 25.77
N PRO A 267 -19.46 5.21 24.66
CA PRO A 267 -19.02 4.58 23.44
C PRO A 267 -17.88 5.38 22.83
N ALA A 268 -16.77 4.70 22.54
CA ALA A 268 -15.68 5.32 21.80
C ALA A 268 -16.17 5.73 20.41
N LYS A 269 -16.22 7.04 20.15
CA LYS A 269 -16.64 7.65 18.87
C LYS A 269 -16.00 7.00 17.65
N LEU A 270 -14.69 6.76 17.75
CA LEU A 270 -13.90 6.09 16.72
C LEU A 270 -14.41 4.68 16.43
N GLU A 271 -14.71 3.87 17.46
CA GLU A 271 -15.20 2.48 17.25
C GLU A 271 -16.51 2.46 16.47
N ILE A 272 -17.46 3.33 16.81
CA ILE A 272 -18.78 3.37 16.16
C ILE A 272 -18.67 3.84 14.72
N LEU A 273 -17.90 4.90 14.47
CA LEU A 273 -17.70 5.40 13.11
C LEU A 273 -16.87 4.44 12.26
N ALA A 274 -15.93 3.70 12.85
CA ALA A 274 -15.24 2.60 12.19
C ALA A 274 -16.19 1.50 11.75
N VAL A 275 -17.14 1.10 12.60
CA VAL A 275 -18.19 0.13 12.24
C VAL A 275 -19.05 0.63 11.07
N ILE A 276 -19.42 1.92 11.06
CA ILE A 276 -20.20 2.52 9.96
C ILE A 276 -19.37 2.62 8.67
N SER A 277 -18.08 2.96 8.77
CA SER A 277 -17.14 2.99 7.64
C SER A 277 -16.98 1.60 7.02
N GLU A 278 -16.74 0.58 7.85
CA GLU A 278 -16.59 -0.80 7.38
C GLU A 278 -17.90 -1.38 6.84
N TYR A 279 -19.06 -0.95 7.36
CA TYR A 279 -20.35 -1.23 6.73
C TYR A 279 -20.39 -0.73 5.28
N ARG A 280 -19.95 0.52 5.04
CA ARG A 280 -19.95 1.11 3.70
C ARG A 280 -19.06 0.34 2.74
N ARG A 281 -17.87 -0.06 3.19
CA ARG A 281 -16.95 -0.88 2.42
C ARG A 281 -17.56 -2.23 2.03
N LEU A 282 -18.17 -2.92 2.99
CA LEU A 282 -18.84 -4.21 2.76
C LEU A 282 -20.09 -4.08 1.88
N HIS A 283 -20.84 -2.97 2.00
CA HIS A 283 -21.96 -2.66 1.12
C HIS A 283 -21.48 -2.39 -0.32
N GLN A 284 -20.41 -1.61 -0.50
CA GLN A 284 -19.85 -1.30 -1.82
C GLN A 284 -19.26 -2.53 -2.52
N ARG A 285 -18.57 -3.41 -1.78
CA ARG A 285 -17.91 -4.60 -2.34
C ARG A 285 -18.84 -5.80 -2.52
N TYR A 286 -19.74 -6.06 -1.58
CA TYR A 286 -20.56 -7.28 -1.55
C TYR A 286 -22.08 -7.04 -1.61
N GLY A 287 -22.55 -5.79 -1.59
CA GLY A 287 -23.98 -5.47 -1.60
C GLY A 287 -24.70 -5.77 -0.27
N LEU A 288 -23.97 -5.77 0.85
CA LEU A 288 -24.53 -6.04 2.18
C LEU A 288 -25.41 -4.89 2.70
N SER A 289 -26.72 -5.11 2.76
CA SER A 289 -27.67 -4.14 3.34
C SER A 289 -27.56 -4.04 4.88
N VAL A 290 -28.25 -3.05 5.45
CA VAL A 290 -28.18 -2.70 6.89
C VAL A 290 -28.63 -3.85 7.80
N ASP A 291 -29.73 -4.54 7.47
CA ASP A 291 -30.30 -5.60 8.33
C ASP A 291 -29.36 -6.82 8.48
N PRO A 292 -28.80 -7.41 7.38
CA PRO A 292 -27.79 -8.45 7.48
C PRO A 292 -26.54 -8.03 8.24
N PHE A 293 -26.05 -6.81 8.03
CA PHE A 293 -24.85 -6.32 8.70
C PHE A 293 -25.06 -6.21 10.22
N ILE A 294 -26.20 -5.69 10.65
CA ILE A 294 -26.50 -5.61 12.08
C ILE A 294 -26.75 -7.00 12.66
N ALA A 295 -27.38 -7.92 11.94
CA ALA A 295 -27.52 -9.30 12.40
C ALA A 295 -26.15 -10.04 12.52
N ILE A 296 -25.11 -9.56 11.84
CA ILE A 296 -23.73 -10.02 12.05
C ILE A 296 -23.16 -9.41 13.32
N ILE A 297 -23.37 -8.11 13.59
CA ILE A 297 -22.73 -7.43 14.72
C ILE A 297 -23.49 -7.57 16.04
N ASN A 298 -24.80 -7.38 16.06
CA ASN A 298 -25.65 -7.42 17.26
C ASN A 298 -27.00 -8.08 16.93
N ALA A 299 -28.09 -7.74 17.63
CA ALA A 299 -29.38 -8.42 17.54
C ALA A 299 -30.03 -8.38 16.15
N VAL A 300 -30.51 -9.53 15.67
CA VAL A 300 -31.37 -9.63 14.47
C VAL A 300 -32.62 -8.75 14.64
N ASN A 301 -32.98 -8.00 13.60
CA ASN A 301 -34.12 -7.09 13.63
C ASN A 301 -35.45 -7.85 13.73
N THR A 302 -36.09 -7.77 14.89
CA THR A 302 -37.41 -8.38 15.17
C THR A 302 -38.56 -7.38 15.08
N THR A 303 -38.28 -6.09 14.91
CA THR A 303 -39.32 -5.04 14.87
C THR A 303 -40.02 -5.03 13.52
N HIS A 304 -41.35 -4.90 13.52
CA HIS A 304 -42.13 -4.67 12.32
C HIS A 304 -42.04 -3.19 11.98
N THR A 305 -41.39 -2.84 10.88
CA THR A 305 -41.43 -1.48 10.35
C THR A 305 -42.58 -1.38 9.36
N ASN A 306 -43.40 -0.33 9.48
CA ASN A 306 -44.56 0.01 8.64
C ASN A 306 -45.35 -1.19 8.07
N GLU A 307 -46.49 -1.51 8.69
CA GLU A 307 -47.57 -2.52 8.46
C GLU A 307 -47.50 -3.55 7.29
N ASN A 308 -46.79 -3.29 6.20
CA ASN A 308 -46.70 -4.13 4.99
C ASN A 308 -45.39 -4.93 4.86
N LYS A 309 -44.37 -4.70 5.71
CA LYS A 309 -43.09 -5.44 5.65
C LYS A 309 -42.87 -6.27 6.92
N THR A 310 -42.77 -7.59 6.74
CA THR A 310 -42.37 -8.51 7.83
C THR A 310 -40.98 -8.14 8.35
N SER A 311 -40.71 -8.36 9.64
CA SER A 311 -39.39 -8.10 10.22
C SER A 311 -38.31 -8.97 9.58
N PHE A 312 -37.05 -8.52 9.59
CA PHE A 312 -35.93 -9.30 9.03
C PHE A 312 -35.82 -10.69 9.68
N PHE A 313 -36.07 -10.77 10.99
CA PHE A 313 -36.09 -12.05 11.70
C PHE A 313 -37.13 -13.03 11.13
N GLN A 314 -38.35 -12.58 10.87
CA GLN A 314 -39.39 -13.42 10.25
C GLN A 314 -39.11 -13.69 8.77
N GLN A 315 -38.45 -12.76 8.06
CA GLN A 315 -38.01 -13.00 6.68
C GLN A 315 -37.01 -14.16 6.58
N ILE A 316 -36.09 -14.26 7.55
CA ILE A 316 -35.03 -15.28 7.54
C ILE A 316 -35.47 -16.57 8.24
N PHE A 317 -36.08 -16.46 9.43
CA PHE A 317 -36.41 -17.60 10.29
C PHE A 317 -37.90 -17.98 10.27
N SER A 318 -38.72 -17.35 9.42
CA SER A 318 -40.14 -17.62 9.09
C SER A 318 -41.14 -17.78 10.24
N THR A 319 -40.93 -18.73 11.16
CA THR A 319 -41.89 -19.12 12.21
C THR A 319 -41.23 -19.46 13.56
N LEU A 320 -39.98 -19.02 13.80
CA LEU A 320 -39.36 -19.22 15.12
C LEU A 320 -39.81 -18.16 16.12
N ASP A 321 -39.90 -18.55 17.39
CA ASP A 321 -40.13 -17.65 18.50
C ASP A 321 -38.82 -17.18 19.13
N VAL A 322 -38.77 -15.90 19.49
CA VAL A 322 -37.69 -15.32 20.30
C VAL A 322 -37.90 -15.75 21.75
N ASP A 323 -36.81 -16.02 22.47
CA ASP A 323 -36.77 -16.49 23.87
C ASP A 323 -37.30 -17.93 24.10
N ALA A 324 -37.52 -18.70 23.03
CA ALA A 324 -37.79 -20.12 23.13
C ALA A 324 -36.56 -20.93 23.57
N GLY A 325 -36.81 -22.09 24.19
CA GLY A 325 -35.77 -23.03 24.61
C GLY A 325 -35.40 -23.97 23.48
N PHE A 326 -34.13 -23.99 23.10
CA PHE A 326 -33.60 -24.84 22.06
C PHE A 326 -32.54 -25.78 22.63
N ASN A 327 -32.67 -27.06 22.29
CA ASN A 327 -31.67 -28.07 22.58
C ASN A 327 -30.92 -28.38 21.28
N PHE A 328 -29.65 -27.98 21.19
CA PHE A 328 -28.83 -28.19 19.99
C PHE A 328 -28.07 -29.52 20.03
N LEU A 329 -28.16 -30.27 21.12
CA LEU A 329 -27.58 -31.61 21.26
C LEU A 329 -28.54 -32.67 20.69
N ASP A 330 -29.84 -32.45 20.83
CA ASP A 330 -30.91 -33.22 20.22
C ASP A 330 -31.42 -32.56 18.92
N GLN A 331 -32.13 -33.32 18.08
CA GLN A 331 -32.76 -32.81 16.86
C GLN A 331 -34.15 -32.22 17.15
N GLY A 332 -34.53 -31.16 16.41
CA GLY A 332 -35.82 -30.48 16.58
C GLY A 332 -36.37 -29.89 15.29
N SER A 333 -37.67 -29.53 15.28
CA SER A 333 -38.31 -28.92 14.09
C SER A 333 -37.70 -27.57 13.70
N TRP A 334 -37.16 -26.83 14.67
CA TRP A 334 -36.43 -25.58 14.46
C TRP A 334 -35.11 -25.75 13.72
N GLU A 335 -34.48 -26.93 13.83
CA GLU A 335 -33.20 -27.22 13.17
C GLU A 335 -33.34 -27.10 11.65
N VAL A 336 -34.44 -27.61 11.09
CA VAL A 336 -34.75 -27.51 9.65
C VAL A 336 -34.84 -26.06 9.21
N ILE A 337 -35.42 -25.19 10.04
CA ILE A 337 -35.62 -23.78 9.72
C ILE A 337 -34.29 -23.02 9.80
N ILE A 338 -33.49 -23.26 10.85
CA ILE A 338 -32.15 -22.67 10.99
C ILE A 338 -31.24 -23.10 9.85
N ARG A 339 -31.27 -24.38 9.45
CA ARG A 339 -30.47 -24.90 8.34
C ARG A 339 -30.89 -24.31 6.99
N LYS A 340 -32.19 -24.08 6.77
CA LYS A 340 -32.69 -23.38 5.57
C LYS A 340 -32.25 -21.92 5.55
N ALA A 341 -32.36 -21.22 6.68
CA ALA A 341 -31.97 -19.83 6.82
C ALA A 341 -30.47 -19.65 6.56
N LEU A 342 -29.65 -20.44 7.26
CA LEU A 342 -28.20 -20.26 7.27
C LEU A 342 -27.46 -21.06 6.20
N GLY A 343 -28.09 -22.06 5.58
CA GLY A 343 -27.50 -22.90 4.54
C GLY A 343 -26.43 -23.86 5.06
N ILE A 344 -26.63 -24.43 6.25
CA ILE A 344 -25.63 -25.20 7.00
C ILE A 344 -26.04 -26.69 7.11
N THR A 345 -25.07 -27.58 7.22
CA THR A 345 -25.30 -28.99 7.56
C THR A 345 -25.57 -29.20 9.07
N ALA A 346 -26.06 -30.37 9.46
CA ALA A 346 -26.35 -30.66 10.88
C ALA A 346 -25.06 -30.70 11.73
N GLU A 347 -23.97 -31.24 11.19
CA GLU A 347 -22.70 -31.34 11.90
C GLU A 347 -22.03 -29.97 12.09
N GLU A 348 -22.03 -29.14 11.04
CA GLU A 348 -21.53 -27.76 11.11
C GLU A 348 -22.36 -26.92 12.09
N LEU A 349 -23.68 -27.09 12.12
CA LEU A 349 -24.54 -26.40 13.09
C LEU A 349 -24.15 -26.77 14.54
N LEU A 350 -23.87 -28.05 14.80
CA LEU A 350 -23.42 -28.51 16.11
C LEU A 350 -22.03 -27.92 16.48
N ARG A 351 -21.12 -27.79 15.51
CA ARG A 351 -19.81 -27.13 15.73
C ARG A 351 -19.97 -25.64 16.03
N ILE A 352 -20.78 -24.93 15.25
CA ILE A 352 -21.10 -23.51 15.48
C ILE A 352 -21.70 -23.32 16.87
N ALA A 353 -22.67 -24.16 17.25
CA ALA A 353 -23.30 -24.12 18.57
C ALA A 353 -22.28 -24.27 19.72
N LYS A 354 -21.26 -25.12 19.54
CA LYS A 354 -20.17 -25.30 20.52
C LYS A 354 -19.31 -24.04 20.68
N TYR A 355 -19.07 -23.28 19.61
CA TYR A 355 -18.29 -22.04 19.65
C TYR A 355 -19.09 -20.84 20.19
N CYS A 356 -20.39 -20.77 19.95
CA CYS A 356 -21.18 -19.62 20.42
C CYS A 356 -21.67 -19.77 21.87
N PHE A 357 -21.91 -20.99 22.35
CA PHE A 357 -22.49 -21.24 23.69
C PHE A 357 -21.57 -22.02 24.65
N GLY A 358 -20.38 -22.43 24.18
CA GLY A 358 -19.48 -23.30 24.92
C GLY A 358 -19.98 -24.74 25.07
N LYS A 359 -19.08 -25.66 25.41
CA LYS A 359 -19.36 -27.11 25.46
C LYS A 359 -20.31 -27.54 26.59
N SER A 360 -20.54 -26.70 27.60
CA SER A 360 -21.29 -27.04 28.82
C SER A 360 -22.77 -26.68 28.79
N SER A 361 -23.23 -25.78 27.91
CA SER A 361 -24.58 -25.19 27.96
C SER A 361 -25.48 -25.47 26.75
N ILE A 362 -25.10 -26.41 25.89
CA ILE A 362 -25.70 -26.67 24.56
C ILE A 362 -27.12 -27.26 24.63
N SER A 363 -27.47 -27.93 25.74
CA SER A 363 -28.73 -28.68 25.86
C SER A 363 -29.96 -27.83 26.17
N ASN A 364 -29.80 -26.67 26.82
CA ASN A 364 -30.93 -25.82 27.21
C ASN A 364 -30.60 -24.34 27.00
N VAL A 365 -30.54 -23.92 25.74
CA VAL A 365 -30.26 -22.52 25.38
C VAL A 365 -31.57 -21.77 25.14
N LYS A 366 -31.89 -20.81 26.01
CA LYS A 366 -32.94 -19.82 25.71
C LYS A 366 -32.43 -18.84 24.66
N MET A 367 -32.93 -18.93 23.43
CA MET A 367 -32.43 -18.16 22.28
C MET A 367 -33.15 -16.81 22.16
N ASN A 368 -32.51 -15.74 22.60
CA ASN A 368 -32.94 -14.38 22.28
C ASN A 368 -32.39 -13.95 20.89
N SER A 369 -32.82 -12.79 20.39
CA SER A 369 -32.34 -12.25 19.10
C SER A 369 -30.82 -12.12 19.03
N LYS A 370 -30.12 -11.82 20.14
CA LYS A 370 -28.66 -11.75 20.20
C LYS A 370 -27.98 -13.11 20.00
N LYS A 371 -28.53 -14.19 20.55
CA LYS A 371 -28.01 -15.55 20.35
C LYS A 371 -28.25 -16.06 18.94
N PHE A 372 -29.39 -15.71 18.31
CA PHE A 372 -29.58 -15.95 16.88
C PHE A 372 -28.52 -15.24 16.03
N SER A 373 -28.08 -14.06 16.47
CA SER A 373 -27.05 -13.28 15.79
C SER A 373 -25.69 -13.97 15.86
N GLN A 374 -25.37 -14.67 16.96
CA GLN A 374 -24.14 -15.48 17.04
C GLN A 374 -24.11 -16.61 16.00
N LEU A 375 -25.23 -17.31 15.80
CA LEU A 375 -25.35 -18.33 14.74
C LEU A 375 -25.30 -17.69 13.35
N TYR A 376 -26.04 -16.60 13.16
CA TYR A 376 -26.10 -15.88 11.88
C TYR A 376 -24.72 -15.37 11.46
N ARG A 377 -23.98 -14.75 12.38
CA ARG A 377 -22.60 -14.25 12.20
C ARG A 377 -21.66 -15.32 11.66
N MET A 378 -21.53 -16.44 12.36
CA MET A 378 -20.56 -17.50 12.02
C MET A 378 -20.86 -18.15 10.67
N ALA A 379 -22.13 -18.14 10.25
CA ALA A 379 -22.57 -18.76 9.00
C ALA A 379 -22.62 -17.79 7.81
N MET A 380 -22.90 -16.51 8.04
CA MET A 380 -23.08 -15.53 6.96
C MET A 380 -21.78 -14.92 6.49
N ILE A 381 -20.80 -14.71 7.38
CA ILE A 381 -19.48 -14.20 6.98
C ILE A 381 -18.85 -15.07 5.86
N PRO A 382 -18.80 -16.41 5.96
CA PRO A 382 -18.27 -17.24 4.88
C PRO A 382 -19.09 -17.13 3.59
N ARG A 383 -20.42 -17.12 3.70
CA ARG A 383 -21.32 -17.10 2.53
C ARG A 383 -21.23 -15.80 1.75
N THR A 384 -21.04 -14.66 2.42
CA THR A 384 -20.86 -13.36 1.76
C THR A 384 -19.53 -13.28 1.01
N LEU A 385 -18.52 -14.01 1.48
CA LEU A 385 -17.19 -14.11 0.86
C LEU A 385 -17.09 -15.24 -0.18
N GLY A 386 -18.14 -16.05 -0.37
CA GLY A 386 -18.15 -17.16 -1.31
C GLY A 386 -17.44 -18.44 -0.84
N VAL A 387 -17.29 -18.62 0.48
CA VAL A 387 -16.56 -19.73 1.11
C VAL A 387 -17.50 -20.61 1.93
N SER A 388 -17.20 -21.91 2.06
CA SER A 388 -17.97 -22.80 2.94
C SER A 388 -17.64 -22.57 4.41
N PHE A 389 -18.53 -22.97 5.33
CA PHE A 389 -18.27 -22.81 6.76
C PHE A 389 -17.01 -23.56 7.20
N SER A 390 -16.85 -24.83 6.82
CA SER A 390 -15.66 -25.62 7.16
C SER A 390 -14.35 -25.01 6.64
N GLN A 391 -14.38 -24.40 5.46
CA GLN A 391 -13.21 -23.72 4.89
C GLN A 391 -12.86 -22.47 5.68
N ALA A 392 -13.84 -21.62 6.01
CA ALA A 392 -13.61 -20.43 6.82
C ALA A 392 -13.15 -20.77 8.25
N GLU A 393 -13.78 -21.78 8.87
CA GLU A 393 -13.38 -22.35 10.17
C GLU A 393 -11.91 -22.78 10.15
N TYR A 394 -11.49 -23.47 9.08
CA TYR A 394 -10.10 -23.89 8.91
C TYR A 394 -9.13 -22.70 8.76
N LEU A 395 -9.48 -21.71 7.93
CA LEU A 395 -8.63 -20.52 7.69
C LEU A 395 -8.46 -19.67 8.95
N TRP A 396 -9.52 -19.47 9.74
CA TRP A 396 -9.43 -18.74 11.01
C TRP A 396 -8.54 -19.47 12.03
N GLN A 397 -8.65 -20.80 12.13
CA GLN A 397 -7.80 -21.60 13.03
C GLN A 397 -6.34 -21.65 12.56
N LEU A 398 -6.08 -21.54 11.26
CA LEU A 398 -4.72 -21.47 10.73
C LEU A 398 -4.04 -20.13 11.00
N TYR A 399 -4.80 -19.05 11.06
CA TYR A 399 -4.29 -17.72 11.39
C TYR A 399 -4.06 -17.54 12.90
N SER A 400 -4.52 -18.47 13.75
CA SER A 400 -4.36 -18.41 15.20
C SER A 400 -3.02 -18.95 15.69
N HIS A 401 -2.63 -18.53 16.89
CA HIS A 401 -1.58 -19.21 17.67
C HIS A 401 -2.14 -20.44 18.42
N SER A 402 -1.26 -21.27 19.00
CA SER A 402 -1.62 -22.57 19.56
C SER A 402 -2.56 -22.55 20.77
N ASP A 403 -2.67 -21.41 21.45
CA ASP A 403 -3.23 -21.34 22.80
C ASP A 403 -4.59 -20.63 22.86
N GLU A 404 -4.95 -19.87 21.82
CA GLU A 404 -6.20 -19.12 21.76
C GLU A 404 -7.22 -19.72 20.81
N ASN A 405 -8.46 -19.82 21.29
CA ASN A 405 -9.60 -20.18 20.47
C ASN A 405 -10.21 -18.92 19.82
N ILE A 406 -9.66 -18.52 18.67
CA ILE A 406 -10.16 -17.35 17.91
C ILE A 406 -11.63 -17.53 17.53
N MET A 407 -12.10 -18.76 17.27
CA MET A 407 -13.51 -19.01 16.93
C MET A 407 -14.48 -18.55 18.03
N GLU A 408 -14.08 -18.70 19.30
CA GLU A 408 -14.86 -18.20 20.44
C GLU A 408 -14.88 -16.67 20.46
N LYS A 409 -13.72 -16.04 20.21
CA LYS A 409 -13.59 -14.57 20.14
C LYS A 409 -14.41 -14.00 18.98
N ILE A 410 -14.49 -14.67 17.84
CA ILE A 410 -15.35 -14.24 16.71
C ILE A 410 -16.83 -14.42 17.07
N ALA A 411 -17.19 -15.54 17.69
CA ALA A 411 -18.58 -15.85 18.03
C ALA A 411 -19.16 -14.96 19.13
N GLN A 412 -18.36 -14.55 20.12
CA GLN A 412 -18.81 -13.77 21.29
C GLN A 412 -18.18 -12.38 21.40
N GLY A 413 -17.36 -11.97 20.43
CA GLY A 413 -16.61 -10.72 20.50
C GLY A 413 -17.39 -9.46 20.14
N ASN A 414 -16.68 -8.34 20.27
CA ASN A 414 -17.16 -6.99 19.96
C ASN A 414 -17.20 -6.76 18.44
N ALA A 415 -17.82 -5.66 18.04
CA ALA A 415 -17.93 -5.30 16.62
C ALA A 415 -16.57 -5.26 15.89
N LEU A 416 -15.54 -4.71 16.55
CA LEU A 416 -14.20 -4.62 15.97
C LEU A 416 -13.49 -5.97 15.80
N THR A 417 -13.68 -6.91 16.73
CA THR A 417 -13.08 -8.25 16.56
C THR A 417 -13.77 -9.04 15.45
N ILE A 418 -15.07 -8.80 15.25
CA ILE A 418 -15.83 -9.44 14.17
C ILE A 418 -15.43 -8.86 12.81
N ILE A 419 -15.26 -7.54 12.71
CA ILE A 419 -14.84 -6.93 11.44
C ILE A 419 -13.40 -7.31 11.11
N ASP A 420 -12.51 -7.36 12.10
CA ASP A 420 -11.13 -7.84 11.95
C ASP A 420 -11.10 -9.27 11.39
N ALA A 421 -11.96 -10.16 11.91
CA ALA A 421 -12.09 -11.52 11.37
C ALA A 421 -12.56 -11.58 9.91
N ILE A 422 -13.35 -10.59 9.46
CA ILE A 422 -13.74 -10.43 8.05
C ILE A 422 -12.54 -9.96 7.22
N ILE A 423 -11.77 -8.98 7.72
CA ILE A 423 -10.55 -8.49 7.07
C ILE A 423 -9.53 -9.62 6.90
N VAL A 424 -9.28 -10.41 7.94
CA VAL A 424 -8.34 -11.53 7.91
C VAL A 424 -8.73 -12.56 6.85
N LEU A 425 -10.02 -12.91 6.73
CA LEU A 425 -10.48 -13.81 5.68
C LEU A 425 -10.35 -13.19 4.29
N GLU A 426 -10.74 -11.93 4.14
CA GLU A 426 -10.67 -11.22 2.86
C GLU A 426 -9.21 -11.15 2.36
N ASN A 427 -8.28 -10.76 3.21
CA ASN A 427 -6.84 -10.73 2.92
C ASN A 427 -6.30 -12.13 2.58
N THR A 428 -6.74 -13.15 3.30
CA THR A 428 -6.28 -14.52 3.08
C THR A 428 -6.83 -15.11 1.78
N LEU A 429 -8.12 -14.88 1.47
CA LEU A 429 -8.75 -15.32 0.23
C LEU A 429 -8.17 -14.60 -0.99
N GLN A 430 -7.91 -13.29 -0.87
CA GLN A 430 -7.28 -12.51 -1.92
C GLN A 430 -5.88 -13.05 -2.25
N TRP A 431 -5.04 -13.26 -1.23
CA TRP A 431 -3.69 -13.81 -1.40
C TRP A 431 -3.70 -15.24 -1.96
N MET A 432 -4.59 -16.11 -1.48
CA MET A 432 -4.73 -17.47 -2.03
C MET A 432 -5.15 -17.44 -3.50
N SER A 433 -6.07 -16.54 -3.87
CA SER A 433 -6.52 -16.39 -5.26
C SER A 433 -5.39 -15.88 -6.17
N GLU A 434 -4.57 -14.96 -5.67
CA GLU A 434 -3.40 -14.41 -6.38
C GLU A 434 -2.35 -15.49 -6.69
N GLN A 435 -2.06 -16.35 -5.71
CA GLN A 435 -1.12 -17.46 -5.85
C GLN A 435 -1.74 -18.73 -6.46
N LYS A 436 -3.04 -18.70 -6.81
CA LYS A 436 -3.83 -19.87 -7.25
C LYS A 436 -3.68 -21.07 -6.30
N LEU A 437 -3.66 -20.80 -5.00
CA LEU A 437 -3.49 -21.80 -3.96
C LEU A 437 -4.84 -22.29 -3.45
N ASP A 438 -5.16 -23.55 -3.73
CA ASP A 438 -6.36 -24.19 -3.22
C ASP A 438 -6.27 -24.47 -1.72
N ILE A 439 -7.42 -24.41 -1.05
CA ILE A 439 -7.54 -24.71 0.39
C ILE A 439 -7.11 -26.15 0.71
N THR A 440 -7.34 -27.09 -0.21
CA THR A 440 -6.89 -28.49 -0.06
C THR A 440 -5.37 -28.61 -0.05
N THR A 441 -4.69 -27.85 -0.91
CA THR A 441 -3.21 -27.81 -0.95
C THR A 441 -2.67 -27.13 0.31
N LEU A 442 -3.29 -26.01 0.72
CA LEU A 442 -2.95 -25.33 1.97
C LEU A 442 -3.14 -26.27 3.18
N GLN A 443 -4.20 -27.07 3.18
CA GLN A 443 -4.45 -28.06 4.21
C GLN A 443 -3.32 -29.08 4.29
N ALA A 444 -2.94 -29.68 3.16
CA ALA A 444 -1.83 -30.65 3.11
C ALA A 444 -0.50 -30.05 3.61
N MET A 445 -0.29 -28.74 3.42
CA MET A 445 0.92 -28.05 3.85
C MET A 445 0.92 -27.65 5.33
N LEU A 446 -0.24 -27.40 5.96
CA LEU A 446 -0.31 -26.79 7.30
C LEU A 446 -0.99 -27.65 8.37
N THR A 447 -1.51 -28.84 8.03
CA THR A 447 -2.11 -29.73 9.04
C THR A 447 -1.10 -30.15 10.11
N LYS A 448 -1.60 -30.29 11.34
CA LYS A 448 -0.89 -30.91 12.46
C LYS A 448 -1.40 -32.33 12.78
N GLN A 449 -2.30 -32.85 11.94
CA GLN A 449 -2.87 -34.19 12.07
C GLN A 449 -2.04 -35.16 11.25
N TYR A 450 -1.39 -36.11 11.92
CA TYR A 450 -0.56 -37.13 11.31
C TYR A 450 -1.22 -38.49 11.52
N SER A 451 -1.73 -39.08 10.44
CA SER A 451 -2.40 -40.38 10.51
C SER A 451 -1.38 -41.49 10.75
N THR A 452 -1.57 -42.31 11.77
CA THR A 452 -0.67 -43.41 12.12
C THR A 452 -0.88 -44.65 11.24
N THR A 453 -1.01 -44.47 9.92
CA THR A 453 -1.21 -45.56 8.97
C THR A 453 0.12 -45.91 8.29
N ALA A 454 0.55 -47.16 8.38
CA ALA A 454 1.75 -47.65 7.71
C ALA A 454 1.45 -47.94 6.22
N THR A 455 1.91 -47.05 5.35
CA THR A 455 1.74 -47.19 3.90
C THR A 455 2.88 -48.02 3.29
N PRO A 456 2.63 -48.89 2.30
CA PRO A 456 3.68 -49.63 1.59
C PRO A 456 4.79 -48.75 1.00
N GLU A 457 4.47 -47.54 0.58
CA GLU A 457 5.39 -46.54 0.02
C GLU A 457 6.47 -46.15 1.04
N LEU A 458 6.05 -45.81 2.27
CA LEU A 458 6.96 -45.51 3.38
C LEU A 458 7.83 -46.72 3.72
N PHE A 459 7.26 -47.94 3.74
CA PHE A 459 8.04 -49.15 4.00
C PHE A 459 9.14 -49.36 2.96
N ASN A 460 8.82 -49.24 1.67
CA ASN A 460 9.80 -49.38 0.59
C ASN A 460 10.86 -48.28 0.62
N PHE A 461 10.45 -47.03 0.88
CA PHE A 461 11.36 -45.89 1.01
C PHE A 461 12.36 -46.07 2.16
N LEU A 462 11.88 -46.47 3.35
CA LEU A 462 12.72 -46.71 4.52
C LEU A 462 13.56 -47.99 4.39
N SER A 463 13.05 -49.01 3.71
CA SER A 463 13.84 -50.21 3.40
C SER A 463 15.04 -49.87 2.53
N ASN A 464 14.84 -49.05 1.49
CA ASN A 464 15.92 -48.61 0.61
C ASN A 464 16.99 -47.81 1.37
N ILE A 465 16.59 -46.94 2.32
CA ILE A 465 17.56 -46.16 3.09
C ILE A 465 18.40 -47.06 4.00
N TYR A 466 17.77 -48.03 4.67
CA TYR A 466 18.46 -48.94 5.58
C TYR A 466 19.34 -49.94 4.84
N GLN A 467 18.86 -50.55 3.75
CA GLN A 467 19.63 -51.50 2.95
C GLN A 467 20.86 -50.87 2.30
N THR A 468 20.77 -49.61 1.87
CA THR A 468 21.89 -48.91 1.23
C THR A 468 22.97 -48.49 2.23
N LEU A 469 22.58 -48.00 3.41
CA LEU A 469 23.53 -47.49 4.42
C LEU A 469 24.04 -48.61 5.36
N GLY A 470 23.28 -49.69 5.53
CA GLY A 470 23.57 -50.80 6.44
C GLY A 470 23.47 -50.41 7.91
N LYS A 471 23.63 -51.38 8.81
CA LYS A 471 23.67 -51.12 10.27
C LYS A 471 24.95 -50.40 10.66
N GLN A 472 24.85 -49.15 11.11
CA GLN A 472 25.99 -48.34 11.56
C GLN A 472 25.63 -47.53 12.79
N VAL A 473 26.62 -47.29 13.66
CA VAL A 473 26.53 -46.31 14.75
C VAL A 473 26.51 -44.92 14.15
N TYR A 474 25.58 -44.07 14.60
CA TYR A 474 25.46 -42.71 14.09
C TYR A 474 26.77 -41.94 14.30
N SER A 475 27.35 -41.45 13.20
CA SER A 475 28.61 -40.70 13.18
C SER A 475 28.50 -39.52 12.21
N GLU A 476 29.35 -38.51 12.37
CA GLU A 476 29.35 -37.32 11.50
C GLU A 476 29.67 -37.65 10.03
N SER A 477 30.30 -38.79 9.74
CA SER A 477 30.51 -39.27 8.37
C SER A 477 29.27 -39.95 7.75
N LEU A 478 28.36 -40.49 8.58
CA LEU A 478 27.08 -41.07 8.14
C LEU A 478 26.07 -39.99 7.74
N LYS A 479 26.11 -38.84 8.42
CA LYS A 479 25.16 -37.74 8.24
C LYS A 479 25.04 -37.25 6.78
N PRO A 480 26.13 -36.96 6.03
CA PRO A 480 26.03 -36.62 4.60
C PRO A 480 25.47 -37.75 3.73
N ASN A 481 25.78 -39.01 4.05
CA ASN A 481 25.28 -40.17 3.29
C ASN A 481 23.77 -40.35 3.50
N LEU A 482 23.29 -40.10 4.72
CA LEU A 482 21.87 -40.15 5.06
C LEU A 482 21.09 -39.04 4.33
N TYR A 483 21.61 -37.80 4.31
CA TYR A 483 20.99 -36.72 3.52
C TYR A 483 20.94 -37.04 2.03
N ARG A 484 22.02 -37.61 1.46
CA ARG A 484 22.06 -37.98 0.05
C ARG A 484 21.04 -39.06 -0.28
N SER A 485 20.88 -40.07 0.58
CA SER A 485 19.92 -41.14 0.38
C SER A 485 18.47 -40.65 0.48
N LEU A 486 18.15 -39.82 1.49
CA LEU A 486 16.84 -39.15 1.61
C LEU A 486 16.54 -38.27 0.38
N ALA A 487 17.53 -37.50 -0.07
CA ALA A 487 17.39 -36.63 -1.22
C ALA A 487 17.08 -37.40 -2.52
N ASN A 488 17.78 -38.51 -2.76
CA ASN A 488 17.50 -39.37 -3.90
C ASN A 488 16.07 -39.94 -3.87
N GLY A 489 15.59 -40.33 -2.68
CA GLY A 489 14.24 -40.89 -2.56
C GLY A 489 13.11 -39.87 -2.72
N PHE A 490 13.33 -38.60 -2.37
CA PHE A 490 12.37 -37.51 -2.59
C PHE A 490 12.57 -36.76 -3.91
N HIS A 491 13.53 -37.17 -4.75
CA HIS A 491 13.94 -36.43 -5.96
C HIS A 491 14.37 -34.97 -5.68
N LEU A 492 15.06 -34.75 -4.56
CA LEU A 492 15.57 -33.45 -4.12
C LEU A 492 17.11 -33.40 -4.17
N LYS A 493 17.68 -32.20 -4.00
CA LYS A 493 19.12 -32.01 -3.81
C LYS A 493 19.51 -32.31 -2.36
N ALA A 494 20.70 -32.90 -2.16
CA ALA A 494 21.21 -33.26 -0.83
C ALA A 494 21.28 -32.06 0.14
N ASN A 495 21.67 -30.88 -0.35
CA ASN A 495 21.78 -29.67 0.47
C ASN A 495 20.40 -29.11 0.88
N VAL A 496 19.38 -29.26 0.01
CA VAL A 496 17.99 -28.89 0.32
C VAL A 496 17.48 -29.76 1.45
N VAL A 497 17.65 -31.08 1.36
CA VAL A 497 17.25 -32.02 2.43
C VAL A 497 18.02 -31.76 3.73
N ALA A 498 19.32 -31.48 3.65
CA ALA A 498 20.10 -31.10 4.82
C ALA A 498 19.53 -29.85 5.51
N GLY A 499 19.14 -28.84 4.72
CA GLY A 499 18.43 -27.66 5.21
C GLY A 499 17.09 -27.99 5.87
N LEU A 500 16.23 -28.75 5.19
CA LEU A 500 14.89 -29.12 5.70
C LEU A 500 14.94 -29.94 6.99
N VAL A 501 15.90 -30.86 7.13
CA VAL A 501 16.09 -31.63 8.37
C VAL A 501 16.53 -30.71 9.51
N ASN A 502 17.43 -29.76 9.24
CA ASN A 502 17.87 -28.78 10.25
C ASN A 502 16.74 -27.81 10.62
N TRP A 503 15.85 -27.49 9.67
CA TRP A 503 14.64 -26.72 9.93
C TRP A 503 13.72 -27.49 10.87
N LEU A 504 13.38 -28.73 10.52
CA LEU A 504 12.48 -29.57 11.31
C LEU A 504 13.03 -29.81 12.72
N ALA A 505 14.35 -30.01 12.87
CA ALA A 505 15.00 -30.22 14.16
C ALA A 505 14.87 -29.03 15.14
N LYS A 506 14.63 -27.82 14.64
CA LYS A 506 14.40 -26.63 15.48
C LYS A 506 12.93 -26.47 15.89
N ASN A 507 12.02 -26.80 14.97
CA ASN A 507 10.59 -26.61 15.16
C ASN A 507 9.96 -27.73 15.99
N ASP A 508 10.55 -28.92 15.93
CA ASP A 508 10.15 -30.09 16.68
C ASP A 508 11.36 -30.69 17.40
N SER A 509 11.51 -30.34 18.68
CA SER A 509 12.63 -30.83 19.50
C SER A 509 12.57 -32.34 19.75
N GLU A 510 11.45 -33.02 19.47
CA GLU A 510 11.40 -34.48 19.53
C GLU A 510 12.11 -35.12 18.34
N PHE A 511 12.10 -34.44 17.19
CA PHE A 511 12.79 -34.87 15.99
C PHE A 511 14.28 -34.54 16.04
N THR A 512 15.11 -35.56 15.80
CA THR A 512 16.55 -35.41 15.62
C THR A 512 17.00 -36.45 14.60
N LEU A 513 17.93 -36.07 13.71
CA LEU A 513 18.40 -36.99 12.67
C LEU A 513 19.00 -38.28 13.25
N GLU A 514 19.69 -38.19 14.39
CA GLU A 514 20.19 -39.35 15.14
C GLU A 514 19.06 -40.27 15.61
N ARG A 515 18.02 -39.70 16.25
CA ARG A 515 16.84 -40.46 16.71
C ARG A 515 16.10 -41.08 15.53
N PHE A 516 15.99 -40.35 14.41
CA PHE A 516 15.38 -40.86 13.18
C PHE A 516 16.16 -42.09 12.68
N TRP A 517 17.49 -42.02 12.60
CA TRP A 517 18.31 -43.17 12.21
C TRP A 517 18.20 -44.35 13.19
N GLN A 518 18.19 -44.08 14.50
CA GLN A 518 17.99 -45.12 15.52
C GLN A 518 16.64 -45.82 15.34
N ASN A 519 15.57 -45.05 15.12
CA ASN A 519 14.23 -45.58 14.86
C ASN A 519 14.19 -46.47 13.60
N ILE A 520 14.86 -46.07 12.51
CA ILE A 520 15.00 -46.90 11.30
C ILE A 520 15.76 -48.18 11.63
N SER A 521 16.87 -48.09 12.35
CA SER A 521 17.66 -49.26 12.70
C SER A 521 16.94 -50.23 13.65
N MET A 522 15.99 -49.75 14.45
CA MET A 522 15.17 -50.60 15.34
C MET A 522 14.13 -51.42 14.57
N THR A 523 13.59 -50.88 13.48
CA THR A 523 12.48 -51.50 12.73
C THR A 523 12.97 -52.42 11.60
N PHE A 524 14.11 -52.12 10.98
CA PHE A 524 14.58 -52.84 9.78
C PHE A 524 15.72 -53.84 10.02
N ALA A 525 16.04 -54.18 11.28
CA ALA A 525 17.20 -55.01 11.62
C ALA A 525 17.13 -56.46 11.08
N GLU A 526 16.11 -57.24 11.47
CA GLU A 526 15.92 -58.63 11.02
C GLU A 526 14.41 -58.94 10.89
N GLU A 527 13.99 -59.47 9.74
CA GLU A 527 12.59 -59.65 9.29
C GLU A 527 11.74 -58.37 9.28
N PRO A 528 12.03 -57.42 8.37
CA PRO A 528 11.23 -56.20 8.27
C PRO A 528 9.81 -56.52 7.81
N SER A 529 8.83 -56.11 8.60
CA SER A 529 7.40 -56.29 8.30
C SER A 529 6.64 -54.98 8.44
N LEU A 530 5.58 -54.82 7.66
CA LEU A 530 4.71 -53.64 7.70
C LEU A 530 4.08 -53.46 9.09
N HIS A 531 3.78 -54.56 9.80
CA HIS A 531 3.27 -54.50 11.18
C HIS A 531 4.27 -53.88 12.17
N GLN A 532 5.58 -54.01 11.94
CA GLN A 532 6.58 -53.37 12.81
C GLN A 532 6.55 -51.84 12.66
N LEU A 533 6.18 -51.32 11.47
CA LEU A 533 5.95 -49.89 11.28
C LEU A 533 4.65 -49.41 11.92
N GLU A 534 3.60 -50.22 11.92
CA GLU A 534 2.34 -49.90 12.62
C GLU A 534 2.55 -49.81 14.14
N VAL A 535 3.39 -50.69 14.70
CA VAL A 535 3.79 -50.64 16.11
C VAL A 535 4.68 -49.44 16.39
N HIS A 536 5.61 -49.10 15.49
CA HIS A 536 6.55 -48.01 15.66
C HIS A 536 6.04 -46.68 15.07
N GLN A 537 4.95 -46.20 15.66
CA GLN A 537 4.24 -44.97 15.30
C GLN A 537 5.11 -43.70 15.15
N PRO A 538 6.18 -43.47 15.95
CA PRO A 538 7.01 -42.28 15.82
C PRO A 538 7.65 -42.13 14.42
N LEU A 539 8.01 -43.22 13.75
CA LEU A 539 8.56 -43.13 12.39
C LEU A 539 7.53 -42.63 11.38
N LEU A 540 6.27 -43.05 11.51
CA LEU A 540 5.20 -42.61 10.61
C LEU A 540 4.97 -41.10 10.73
N ILE A 541 4.92 -40.61 11.97
CA ILE A 541 4.79 -39.18 12.27
C ILE A 541 5.98 -38.40 11.71
N GLN A 542 7.21 -38.86 11.96
CA GLN A 542 8.43 -38.19 11.50
C GLN A 542 8.53 -38.15 9.96
N CYS A 543 8.16 -39.22 9.26
CA CYS A 543 8.17 -39.27 7.80
C CYS A 543 7.11 -38.35 7.18
N GLN A 544 5.90 -38.33 7.73
CA GLN A 544 4.84 -37.43 7.25
C GLN A 544 5.21 -35.96 7.52
N LYS A 545 5.83 -35.69 8.67
CA LYS A 545 6.31 -34.36 9.02
C LYS A 545 7.43 -33.91 8.08
N LEU A 546 8.41 -34.76 7.78
CA LEU A 546 9.40 -34.47 6.74
C LEU A 546 8.74 -34.20 5.37
N SER A 547 7.74 -35.01 5.00
CA SER A 547 7.00 -34.87 3.75
C SER A 547 6.26 -33.52 3.67
N GLN A 548 5.72 -33.02 4.79
CA GLN A 548 5.11 -31.68 4.86
C GLN A 548 6.11 -30.58 4.51
N TYR A 549 7.31 -30.58 5.09
CA TYR A 549 8.34 -29.59 4.76
C TYR A 549 8.86 -29.75 3.32
N VAL A 550 8.90 -30.97 2.79
CA VAL A 550 9.21 -31.22 1.38
C VAL A 550 8.13 -30.61 0.47
N LEU A 551 6.85 -30.76 0.79
CA LEU A 551 5.76 -30.13 0.04
C LEU A 551 5.87 -28.61 0.07
N ILE A 552 6.17 -28.01 1.23
CA ILE A 552 6.40 -26.56 1.35
C ILE A 552 7.58 -26.11 0.48
N ALA A 553 8.69 -26.84 0.52
CA ALA A 553 9.87 -26.51 -0.26
C ALA A 553 9.66 -26.65 -1.77
N GLN A 554 8.87 -27.64 -2.20
CA GLN A 554 8.51 -27.81 -3.61
C GLN A 554 7.53 -26.73 -4.08
N TRP A 555 6.52 -26.40 -3.28
CA TRP A 555 5.55 -25.34 -3.61
C TRP A 555 6.20 -23.96 -3.71
N ALA A 556 7.08 -23.61 -2.77
CA ALA A 556 7.80 -22.34 -2.79
C ALA A 556 9.05 -22.36 -3.69
N GLU A 557 9.34 -23.49 -4.33
CA GLU A 557 10.52 -23.72 -5.19
C GLU A 557 11.86 -23.34 -4.52
N LEU A 558 12.04 -23.78 -3.27
CA LEU A 558 13.14 -23.32 -2.44
C LEU A 558 14.52 -23.83 -2.90
N SER A 559 15.46 -22.89 -3.01
CA SER A 559 16.88 -23.16 -3.23
C SER A 559 17.64 -23.45 -1.92
N GLU A 560 18.82 -24.06 -2.03
CA GLU A 560 19.67 -24.36 -0.87
C GLU A 560 20.10 -23.09 -0.13
N GLN A 561 20.34 -22.00 -0.85
CA GLN A 561 20.78 -20.72 -0.29
C GLN A 561 19.63 -20.00 0.42
N GLU A 562 18.41 -20.14 -0.08
CA GLU A 562 17.21 -19.57 0.51
C GLU A 562 16.90 -20.24 1.86
N ILE A 563 16.97 -21.58 1.89
CA ILE A 563 16.80 -22.33 3.13
C ILE A 563 17.91 -21.96 4.12
N ALA A 564 19.16 -21.84 3.67
CA ALA A 564 20.27 -21.43 4.53
C ALA A 564 20.07 -20.03 5.13
N LEU A 565 19.49 -19.10 4.36
CA LEU A 565 19.18 -17.74 4.78
C LEU A 565 18.05 -17.71 5.83
N ILE A 566 17.01 -18.54 5.67
CA ILE A 566 15.93 -18.68 6.67
C ILE A 566 16.41 -19.37 7.96
N LEU A 567 17.40 -20.25 7.85
CA LEU A 567 18.01 -20.97 8.97
C LEU A 567 19.07 -20.16 9.74
N LEU A 568 19.30 -18.90 9.39
CA LEU A 568 20.14 -17.99 10.16
C LEU A 568 19.62 -17.87 11.62
N PRO A 569 20.52 -17.64 12.60
CA PRO A 569 20.18 -17.73 14.03
C PRO A 569 19.11 -16.72 14.48
N ASN A 570 19.05 -15.57 13.84
CA ASN A 570 18.08 -14.50 14.06
C ASN A 570 16.92 -14.49 13.05
N GLY A 571 16.97 -15.35 12.02
CA GLY A 571 15.92 -15.49 11.01
C GLY A 571 15.67 -14.22 10.18
N ILE A 572 14.47 -14.15 9.61
CA ILE A 572 14.03 -13.14 8.64
C ILE A 572 13.35 -11.93 9.32
N ASP A 573 12.68 -12.15 10.47
CA ASP A 573 11.81 -11.17 11.16
C ASP A 573 11.90 -11.21 12.70
N ASN A 574 13.08 -11.45 13.30
CA ASN A 574 13.27 -11.49 14.76
C ASN A 574 12.45 -12.58 15.53
N ARG A 575 11.67 -13.41 14.83
CA ARG A 575 10.93 -14.58 15.35
C ARG A 575 11.82 -15.79 15.67
N GLY A 576 13.15 -15.61 15.62
CA GLY A 576 14.14 -16.64 15.84
C GLY A 576 14.44 -17.47 14.58
N SER A 577 15.35 -18.43 14.74
CA SER A 577 15.80 -19.32 13.67
C SER A 577 14.78 -20.41 13.37
N ALA A 578 14.52 -20.67 12.09
CA ALA A 578 13.55 -21.68 11.61
C ALA A 578 12.11 -21.39 12.08
N PRO A 579 11.36 -20.53 11.37
CA PRO A 579 9.97 -20.25 11.71
C PRO A 579 9.09 -21.50 11.52
N SER A 580 8.01 -21.60 12.29
CA SER A 580 7.04 -22.70 12.17
C SER A 580 6.22 -22.60 10.88
N PRO A 581 5.85 -23.73 10.25
CA PRO A 581 5.00 -23.74 9.07
C PRO A 581 3.61 -23.21 9.46
N SER A 582 3.34 -21.98 9.05
CA SER A 582 2.14 -21.19 9.32
C SER A 582 1.80 -20.37 8.07
N ILE A 583 0.59 -19.80 8.02
CA ILE A 583 0.21 -18.88 6.93
C ILE A 583 1.20 -17.71 6.85
N THR A 584 1.66 -17.19 7.99
CA THR A 584 2.65 -16.10 8.03
C THR A 584 3.94 -16.46 7.31
N LEU A 585 4.48 -17.67 7.52
CA LEU A 585 5.65 -18.14 6.79
C LEU A 585 5.36 -18.30 5.30
N LEU A 586 4.21 -18.85 4.94
CA LEU A 586 3.84 -19.13 3.54
C LEU A 586 3.65 -17.83 2.74
N LYS A 587 3.05 -16.80 3.37
CA LYS A 587 2.97 -15.44 2.84
C LYS A 587 4.36 -14.81 2.70
N LEU A 588 5.20 -14.90 3.73
CA LEU A 588 6.58 -14.42 3.72
C LEU A 588 7.41 -15.04 2.58
N LEU A 589 7.26 -16.34 2.32
CA LEU A 589 7.90 -17.00 1.19
C LEU A 589 7.37 -16.52 -0.17
N SER A 590 6.08 -16.18 -0.25
CA SER A 590 5.47 -15.59 -1.45
C SER A 590 6.05 -14.20 -1.73
N GLU A 591 6.12 -13.35 -0.71
CA GLU A 591 6.71 -12.00 -0.77
C GLU A 591 8.21 -12.06 -1.07
N PHE A 592 8.91 -13.03 -0.50
CA PHE A 592 10.30 -13.31 -0.82
C PHE A 592 10.50 -13.69 -2.28
N LYS A 593 9.60 -14.52 -2.84
CA LYS A 593 9.67 -14.85 -4.26
C LYS A 593 9.36 -13.63 -5.14
N LEU A 594 8.40 -12.81 -4.75
CA LEU A 594 8.12 -11.54 -5.43
C LEU A 594 9.37 -10.64 -5.45
N CYS A 595 10.11 -10.56 -4.33
CA CYS A 595 11.35 -9.81 -4.26
C CYS A 595 12.42 -10.28 -5.25
N GLN A 596 12.53 -11.60 -5.46
CA GLN A 596 13.45 -12.16 -6.44
C GLN A 596 13.05 -11.84 -7.89
N GLN A 597 11.74 -11.80 -8.17
CA GLN A 597 11.24 -11.51 -9.53
C GLN A 597 11.38 -10.02 -9.88
N GLU A 598 11.21 -9.14 -8.91
CA GLU A 598 11.29 -7.70 -9.10
C GLU A 598 12.74 -7.20 -9.26
N ALA A 599 13.67 -7.84 -8.55
CA ALA A 599 15.10 -7.53 -8.68
C ALA A 599 15.64 -7.95 -10.05
N LYS A 600 16.36 -7.05 -10.72
CA LYS A 600 16.93 -7.31 -12.07
C LYS A 600 18.37 -7.81 -12.04
N VAL A 601 18.87 -8.18 -10.86
CA VAL A 601 20.24 -8.64 -10.63
C VAL A 601 20.28 -10.14 -10.31
N SER A 602 21.49 -10.70 -10.26
CA SER A 602 21.70 -12.09 -9.85
C SER A 602 21.16 -12.35 -8.45
N GLN A 603 20.33 -13.39 -8.28
CA GLN A 603 19.77 -13.80 -6.98
C GLN A 603 20.83 -14.01 -5.88
N SER A 604 22.05 -14.43 -6.24
CA SER A 604 23.15 -14.59 -5.29
C SER A 604 23.59 -13.27 -4.65
N GLU A 605 23.51 -12.16 -5.39
CA GLU A 605 23.82 -10.83 -4.88
C GLU A 605 22.74 -10.39 -3.87
N LEU A 606 21.47 -10.63 -4.18
CA LEU A 606 20.36 -10.35 -3.26
C LEU A 606 20.50 -11.13 -1.95
N PHE A 607 20.92 -12.40 -2.02
CA PHE A 607 21.16 -13.20 -0.82
C PHE A 607 22.33 -12.67 0.01
N ASP A 608 23.43 -12.20 -0.61
CA ASP A 608 24.53 -11.59 0.15
C ASP A 608 24.11 -10.25 0.78
N ILE A 609 23.40 -9.40 0.04
CA ILE A 609 22.85 -8.13 0.58
C ILE A 609 21.94 -8.41 1.77
N MET A 610 20.99 -9.34 1.62
CA MET A 610 20.05 -9.69 2.67
C MET A 610 20.76 -10.36 3.86
N GLN A 611 21.76 -11.20 3.62
CA GLN A 611 22.58 -11.76 4.67
C GLN A 611 23.35 -10.67 5.43
N GLN A 612 23.81 -9.60 4.78
CA GLN A 612 24.49 -8.46 5.42
C GLN A 612 23.56 -7.56 6.24
N LEU A 613 22.26 -7.52 5.90
CA LEU A 613 21.23 -6.88 6.72
C LEU A 613 20.92 -7.70 7.97
N ILE A 614 20.85 -9.02 7.84
CA ILE A 614 20.55 -9.93 8.95
C ILE A 614 21.77 -10.09 9.88
N THR A 615 22.99 -10.18 9.33
CA THR A 615 24.19 -10.44 10.14
C THR A 615 24.84 -9.15 10.66
N ASN A 616 25.42 -9.23 11.86
CA ASN A 616 26.24 -8.13 12.35
C ASN A 616 27.51 -8.02 11.49
N THR A 617 27.77 -6.84 10.95
CA THR A 617 28.99 -6.54 10.17
C THR A 617 30.26 -6.83 10.97
N ASN A 618 30.21 -6.72 12.30
CA ASN A 618 31.31 -7.07 13.20
C ASN A 618 31.71 -8.55 13.12
N GLU A 619 30.76 -9.48 13.13
CA GLU A 619 31.05 -10.93 13.07
C GLU A 619 31.54 -11.34 11.68
N LYS A 620 30.95 -10.76 10.61
CA LYS A 620 31.42 -10.98 9.24
C LYS A 620 32.83 -10.44 9.07
N GLN A 621 33.12 -9.22 9.55
CA GLN A 621 34.43 -8.60 9.49
C GLN A 621 35.49 -9.43 10.24
N GLU A 622 35.17 -9.90 11.44
CA GLU A 622 36.06 -10.76 12.22
C GLU A 622 36.26 -12.12 11.55
N LYS A 623 35.22 -12.70 10.97
CA LYS A 623 35.32 -13.95 10.19
C LYS A 623 36.19 -13.77 8.95
N LEU A 624 36.06 -12.64 8.25
CA LEU A 624 36.90 -12.29 7.11
C LEU A 624 38.36 -12.14 7.56
N ARG A 625 38.65 -11.38 8.62
CA ARG A 625 39.99 -11.26 9.22
C ARG A 625 40.57 -12.62 9.59
N ASN A 626 39.82 -13.45 10.31
CA ASN A 626 40.26 -14.81 10.70
C ASN A 626 40.54 -15.71 9.49
N SER A 627 39.67 -15.67 8.48
CA SER A 627 39.86 -16.43 7.25
C SER A 627 41.10 -15.95 6.49
N ALA A 628 41.33 -14.64 6.46
CA ALA A 628 42.44 -14.02 5.77
C ALA A 628 43.77 -14.28 6.48
N ASP A 629 43.80 -14.19 7.81
CA ASP A 629 44.92 -14.59 8.66
C ASP A 629 45.24 -16.08 8.54
N LYS A 630 44.22 -16.93 8.31
CA LYS A 630 44.43 -18.36 8.02
C LYS A 630 45.16 -18.54 6.69
N VAL A 631 44.86 -17.74 5.67
CA VAL A 631 45.59 -17.79 4.38
C VAL A 631 47.03 -17.30 4.57
N ILE A 632 47.25 -16.18 5.27
CA ILE A 632 48.60 -15.69 5.62
C ILE A 632 49.39 -16.78 6.35
N ARG A 633 48.79 -17.41 7.38
CA ARG A 633 49.45 -18.50 8.12
C ARG A 633 49.78 -19.69 7.24
N SER A 634 48.91 -20.03 6.28
CA SER A 634 49.18 -21.11 5.34
C SER A 634 50.34 -20.81 4.37
N ILE A 635 50.40 -19.58 3.85
CA ILE A 635 51.47 -19.10 2.95
C ILE A 635 52.79 -18.97 3.73
N ALA A 636 52.76 -18.44 4.95
CA ALA A 636 53.94 -18.38 5.81
C ALA A 636 54.46 -19.78 6.16
N LYS A 637 53.56 -20.75 6.35
CA LYS A 637 53.93 -22.16 6.61
C LYS A 637 54.52 -22.83 5.37
N SER A 638 54.02 -22.57 4.17
CA SER A 638 54.60 -23.10 2.93
C SER A 638 55.98 -22.50 2.67
N ILE A 639 56.16 -21.17 2.83
CA ILE A 639 57.46 -20.50 2.73
C ILE A 639 58.44 -21.09 3.76
N GLY A 640 58.02 -21.27 5.02
CA GLY A 640 58.86 -21.88 6.06
C GLY A 640 59.26 -23.31 5.72
N SER A 641 58.35 -24.10 5.15
CA SER A 641 58.63 -25.49 4.71
C SER A 641 59.61 -25.51 3.53
N ILE A 642 59.46 -24.59 2.57
CA ILE A 642 60.38 -24.41 1.44
C ILE A 642 61.77 -24.00 1.95
N ASN A 643 61.84 -23.05 2.88
CA ASN A 643 63.11 -22.56 3.41
C ASN A 643 63.87 -23.66 4.15
N ASN A 644 63.19 -24.51 4.93
CA ASN A 644 63.80 -25.68 5.56
C ASN A 644 64.38 -26.68 4.54
N SER A 645 63.65 -26.94 3.44
CA SER A 645 64.14 -27.83 2.38
C SER A 645 65.30 -27.23 1.57
N MET A 646 65.32 -25.90 1.41
CA MET A 646 66.39 -25.17 0.75
C MET A 646 67.66 -25.17 1.61
N ASP A 647 67.52 -25.03 2.93
CA ASP A 647 68.62 -25.11 3.90
C ASP A 647 69.21 -26.54 3.97
N ASP A 648 68.37 -27.57 3.88
CA ASP A 648 68.80 -28.98 3.76
C ASP A 648 69.60 -29.23 2.46
N ILE A 649 69.12 -28.70 1.32
CA ILE A 649 69.85 -28.76 0.04
C ILE A 649 71.17 -27.99 0.12
N ASP A 650 71.21 -26.81 0.77
CA ASP A 650 72.46 -26.07 0.95
C ASP A 650 73.44 -26.80 1.86
N SER A 651 72.95 -27.42 2.93
CA SER A 651 73.76 -28.22 3.85
C SER A 651 74.38 -29.43 3.12
N THR A 652 73.61 -30.15 2.29
CA THR A 652 74.10 -31.29 1.52
C THR A 652 75.07 -30.87 0.43
N ILE A 653 74.81 -29.77 -0.30
CA ILE A 653 75.77 -29.18 -1.24
C ILE A 653 77.08 -28.81 -0.53
N SER A 654 77.02 -28.20 0.66
CA SER A 654 78.21 -27.81 1.43
C SER A 654 79.04 -29.03 1.86
N ILE A 655 78.39 -30.10 2.34
CA ILE A 655 79.03 -31.36 2.72
C ILE A 655 79.68 -32.02 1.50
N ARG A 656 78.97 -32.08 0.35
CA ARG A 656 79.50 -32.67 -0.88
C ARG A 656 80.68 -31.87 -1.44
N ASN A 657 80.61 -30.54 -1.43
CA ASN A 657 81.73 -29.67 -1.82
C ASN A 657 82.94 -29.84 -0.89
N GLY A 658 82.73 -29.96 0.43
CA GLY A 658 83.78 -30.26 1.39
C GLY A 658 84.46 -31.62 1.13
N SER A 659 83.68 -32.64 0.73
CA SER A 659 84.22 -33.97 0.38
C SER A 659 84.88 -34.05 -1.00
N ALA A 660 84.57 -33.13 -1.92
CA ALA A 660 85.10 -33.11 -3.28
C ALA A 660 86.55 -32.59 -3.36
N THR A 661 87.01 -31.79 -2.38
CA THR A 661 88.39 -31.26 -2.30
C THR A 661 89.45 -32.34 -2.06
N LEU A 662 89.04 -33.55 -1.70
CA LEU A 662 89.91 -34.70 -1.44
C LEU A 662 90.41 -35.40 -2.72
N PHE A 663 89.82 -35.10 -3.89
CA PHE A 663 90.11 -35.78 -5.15
C PHE A 663 90.67 -34.82 -6.22
N PRO A 664 91.73 -35.22 -6.95
CA PRO A 664 92.25 -34.42 -8.07
C PRO A 664 91.21 -34.30 -9.21
N PRO A 665 91.26 -33.22 -10.01
CA PRO A 665 90.18 -32.81 -10.93
C PRO A 665 89.87 -33.81 -12.06
N GLU A 666 90.77 -34.76 -12.33
CA GLU A 666 90.62 -35.79 -13.36
C GLU A 666 89.99 -37.10 -12.85
N HIS A 667 89.73 -37.22 -11.53
CA HIS A 667 89.24 -38.45 -10.92
C HIS A 667 87.75 -38.71 -11.25
N PRO A 668 87.34 -39.95 -11.61
CA PRO A 668 85.94 -40.28 -11.94
C PRO A 668 84.93 -39.87 -10.86
N MET A 669 85.33 -39.98 -9.59
CA MET A 669 84.48 -39.65 -8.43
C MET A 669 84.32 -38.13 -8.22
N TYR A 670 85.31 -37.31 -8.63
CA TYR A 670 85.19 -35.85 -8.63
C TYR A 670 84.14 -35.40 -9.67
N LYS A 671 84.15 -36.02 -10.86
CA LYS A 671 83.16 -35.76 -11.91
C LYS A 671 81.74 -36.15 -11.49
N ALA A 672 81.58 -37.27 -10.77
CA ALA A 672 80.28 -37.70 -10.24
C ALA A 672 79.72 -36.72 -9.20
N LEU A 673 80.54 -36.27 -8.23
CA LEU A 673 80.13 -35.29 -7.22
C LEU A 673 79.78 -33.92 -7.83
N LYS A 674 80.50 -33.47 -8.86
CA LYS A 674 80.15 -32.23 -9.58
C LYS A 674 78.79 -32.34 -10.29
N LEU A 675 78.46 -33.51 -10.83
CA LEU A 675 77.19 -33.75 -11.51
C LEU A 675 76.02 -33.84 -10.51
N GLU A 676 76.26 -34.43 -9.33
CA GLU A 676 75.31 -34.44 -8.21
C GLU A 676 75.04 -33.02 -7.68
N VAL A 677 76.09 -32.24 -7.43
CA VAL A 677 75.98 -30.83 -6.99
C VAL A 677 75.23 -29.98 -8.02
N SER A 678 75.55 -30.10 -9.32
CA SER A 678 74.82 -29.36 -10.36
C SER A 678 73.35 -29.73 -10.50
N ASN A 679 72.95 -30.94 -10.11
CA ASN A 679 71.52 -31.30 -10.05
C ASN A 679 70.83 -30.69 -8.82
N LEU A 680 71.53 -30.62 -7.68
CA LEU A 680 71.04 -29.95 -6.46
C LEU A 680 70.99 -28.42 -6.61
N GLU A 681 71.88 -27.82 -7.40
CA GLU A 681 71.82 -26.39 -7.76
C GLU A 681 70.55 -26.09 -8.58
N LYS A 682 70.15 -27.00 -9.48
CA LYS A 682 68.88 -26.85 -10.22
C LYS A 682 67.66 -26.94 -9.30
N SER A 683 67.65 -27.85 -8.33
CA SER A 683 66.56 -27.93 -7.36
C SER A 683 66.52 -26.70 -6.44
N LYS A 684 67.68 -26.13 -6.08
CA LYS A 684 67.76 -24.85 -5.36
C LYS A 684 67.13 -23.70 -6.16
N ILE A 685 67.46 -23.57 -7.45
CA ILE A 685 66.86 -22.55 -8.34
C ILE A 685 65.33 -22.73 -8.45
N GLN A 686 64.84 -23.98 -8.51
CA GLN A 686 63.40 -24.26 -8.54
C GLN A 686 62.70 -23.85 -7.22
N LEU A 687 63.32 -24.09 -6.07
CA LEU A 687 62.79 -23.68 -4.77
C LEU A 687 62.84 -22.16 -4.59
N GLU A 688 63.89 -21.49 -5.06
CA GLU A 688 63.97 -20.02 -5.10
C GLU A 688 62.88 -19.41 -5.99
N GLY A 689 62.59 -20.03 -7.13
CA GLY A 689 61.47 -19.64 -8.00
C GLY A 689 60.12 -19.73 -7.27
N LYS A 690 59.85 -20.86 -6.61
CA LYS A 690 58.63 -21.05 -5.81
C LYS A 690 58.54 -20.08 -4.64
N LYS A 691 59.67 -19.80 -3.96
CA LYS A 691 59.72 -18.83 -2.86
C LYS A 691 59.33 -17.43 -3.32
N LYS A 692 59.85 -16.96 -4.46
CA LYS A 692 59.48 -15.65 -5.02
C LYS A 692 57.98 -15.54 -5.35
N GLU A 693 57.38 -16.60 -5.90
CA GLU A 693 55.94 -16.63 -6.16
C GLU A 693 55.11 -16.61 -4.87
N GLU A 694 55.55 -17.32 -3.83
CA GLU A 694 54.86 -17.30 -2.54
C GLU A 694 55.03 -15.98 -1.78
N GLU A 695 56.15 -15.30 -1.94
CA GLU A 695 56.36 -13.93 -1.42
C GLU A 695 55.40 -12.93 -2.08
N ILE A 696 55.19 -13.02 -3.41
CA ILE A 696 54.18 -12.21 -4.12
C ILE A 696 52.76 -12.50 -3.60
N LYS A 697 52.42 -13.78 -3.38
CA LYS A 697 51.12 -14.15 -2.79
C LYS A 697 50.96 -13.59 -1.38
N LEU A 698 52.04 -13.53 -0.61
CA LEU A 698 52.03 -12.97 0.74
C LEU A 698 51.82 -11.46 0.72
N GLU A 699 52.45 -10.73 -0.20
CA GLU A 699 52.22 -9.29 -0.40
C GLU A 699 50.77 -9.01 -0.82
N GLN A 700 50.28 -9.71 -1.85
CA GLN A 700 48.90 -9.56 -2.32
C GLN A 700 47.88 -9.86 -1.22
N ALA A 701 48.13 -10.89 -0.40
CA ALA A 701 47.26 -11.21 0.73
C ALA A 701 47.26 -10.07 1.77
N LYS A 702 48.43 -9.53 2.12
CA LYS A 702 48.55 -8.42 3.08
C LYS A 702 47.83 -7.17 2.59
N ASP A 703 47.99 -6.81 1.32
CA ASP A 703 47.36 -5.61 0.73
C ASP A 703 45.84 -5.73 0.72
N ASN A 704 45.30 -6.87 0.25
CA ASN A 704 43.86 -7.11 0.23
C ASN A 704 43.24 -7.07 1.63
N ILE A 705 43.96 -7.54 2.66
CA ILE A 705 43.47 -7.57 4.05
C ILE A 705 43.46 -6.17 4.67
N GLN A 706 44.49 -5.36 4.41
CA GLN A 706 44.55 -3.98 4.90
C GLN A 706 43.42 -3.10 4.33
N SER A 707 42.90 -3.44 3.15
CA SER A 707 41.81 -2.72 2.50
C SER A 707 40.40 -2.97 3.08
N LEU A 708 40.22 -3.95 3.98
CA LEU A 708 38.91 -4.34 4.53
C LEU A 708 38.30 -3.32 5.53
N ILE A 709 38.84 -2.10 5.64
CA ILE A 709 38.46 -1.11 6.67
C ILE A 709 37.20 -0.30 6.27
N ASN A 710 36.86 -0.24 4.98
CA ASN A 710 35.85 0.70 4.45
C ASN A 710 34.38 0.21 4.50
N ASN A 711 34.06 -0.85 5.24
CA ASN A 711 32.68 -1.36 5.30
C ASN A 711 31.80 -0.48 6.21
N TRP A 712 31.23 0.60 5.66
CA TRP A 712 30.13 1.32 6.30
C TRP A 712 28.80 0.61 6.03
N ASP A 713 27.92 0.59 7.03
CA ASP A 713 26.65 -0.12 6.93
C ASP A 713 25.71 0.48 5.87
N SER A 714 25.84 1.78 5.55
CA SER A 714 25.07 2.46 4.50
C SER A 714 25.28 1.87 3.11
N GLU A 715 26.43 1.24 2.82
CA GLU A 715 26.69 0.60 1.53
C GLU A 715 25.67 -0.50 1.20
N ILE A 716 25.07 -1.12 2.22
CA ILE A 716 24.09 -2.19 2.02
C ILE A 716 22.82 -1.64 1.37
N ILE A 717 22.36 -0.45 1.79
CA ILE A 717 21.19 0.22 1.21
C ILE A 717 21.51 0.75 -0.19
N ILE A 718 22.76 1.19 -0.42
CA ILE A 718 23.22 1.56 -1.77
C ILE A 718 23.15 0.36 -2.71
N ARG A 719 23.64 -0.82 -2.28
CA ARG A 719 23.55 -2.05 -3.08
C ARG A 719 22.10 -2.49 -3.31
N LEU A 720 21.19 -2.27 -2.36
CA LEU A 720 19.75 -2.48 -2.59
C LEU A 720 19.22 -1.54 -3.68
N ALA A 721 19.58 -0.26 -3.63
CA ALA A 721 19.18 0.70 -4.65
C ALA A 721 19.70 0.29 -6.04
N ASP A 722 20.95 -0.18 -6.12
CA ASP A 722 21.50 -0.73 -7.36
C ASP A 722 20.75 -1.98 -7.85
N ALA A 723 20.37 -2.87 -6.93
CA ALA A 723 19.68 -4.12 -7.23
C ALA A 723 18.25 -3.93 -7.76
N TYR A 724 17.52 -2.95 -7.22
CA TYR A 724 16.13 -2.64 -7.56
C TYR A 724 15.99 -1.44 -8.52
N HIS A 725 17.10 -0.83 -8.95
CA HIS A 725 17.13 0.40 -9.74
C HIS A 725 16.44 1.60 -9.07
N TRP A 726 16.58 1.74 -7.76
CA TRP A 726 16.11 2.91 -7.03
C TRP A 726 17.12 4.05 -7.07
N ASP A 727 16.62 5.26 -6.87
CA ASP A 727 17.46 6.42 -6.59
C ASP A 727 18.09 6.29 -5.20
N ILE A 728 19.42 6.44 -5.12
CA ILE A 728 20.20 6.34 -3.87
C ILE A 728 19.69 7.35 -2.83
N ASN A 729 19.37 8.57 -3.25
CA ASN A 729 18.92 9.64 -2.36
C ASN A 729 17.56 9.30 -1.76
N ILE A 730 16.61 8.82 -2.58
CA ILE A 730 15.27 8.44 -2.13
C ILE A 730 15.34 7.21 -1.21
N ALA A 731 16.05 6.15 -1.61
CA ALA A 731 16.12 4.91 -0.84
C ALA A 731 16.77 5.11 0.54
N ASN A 732 17.90 5.84 0.60
CA ASN A 732 18.58 6.10 1.87
C ASN A 732 17.79 7.09 2.75
N SER A 733 17.18 8.14 2.17
CA SER A 733 16.38 9.09 2.94
C SER A 733 15.15 8.41 3.54
N MET A 734 14.43 7.58 2.76
CA MET A 734 13.30 6.79 3.27
C MET A 734 13.73 5.84 4.39
N PHE A 735 14.84 5.13 4.21
CA PHE A 735 15.33 4.21 5.25
C PHE A 735 15.60 4.92 6.58
N ILE A 736 16.24 6.09 6.54
CA ILE A 736 16.52 6.87 7.77
C ILE A 736 15.23 7.41 8.38
N LEU A 737 14.32 7.97 7.58
CA LEU A 737 13.09 8.56 8.09
C LEU A 737 12.13 7.53 8.68
N ILE A 738 12.02 6.34 8.07
CA ILE A 738 11.16 5.26 8.57
C ILE A 738 11.71 4.70 9.88
N PHE A 739 13.00 4.38 9.93
CA PHE A 739 13.56 3.66 11.07
C PHE A 739 14.16 4.58 12.13
N GLY A 740 14.24 5.89 11.93
CA GLY A 740 14.89 6.83 12.84
C GLY A 740 14.27 6.90 14.24
N GLU A 741 13.00 6.52 14.38
CA GLU A 741 12.31 6.40 15.67
C GLU A 741 12.69 5.11 16.42
N LYS A 742 13.11 4.07 15.69
CA LYS A 742 13.36 2.72 16.22
C LYS A 742 14.85 2.43 16.38
N ILE A 743 15.70 2.93 15.48
CA ILE A 743 17.14 2.66 15.46
C ILE A 743 17.94 3.96 15.45
N ASN A 744 19.10 3.92 16.10
CA ASN A 744 20.03 5.03 16.10
C ASN A 744 20.78 5.10 14.75
N PHE A 745 20.75 6.26 14.12
CA PHE A 745 21.57 6.59 12.96
C PHE A 745 22.72 7.50 13.38
N THR A 746 23.95 7.01 13.28
CA THR A 746 25.15 7.81 13.51
C THR A 746 25.80 8.18 12.19
N PHE A 747 25.75 9.46 11.84
CA PHE A 747 26.35 10.02 10.62
C PHE A 747 27.85 10.22 10.77
N HIS A 748 28.57 10.12 9.64
CA HIS A 748 30.01 10.36 9.62
C HIS A 748 30.38 11.80 10.02
N TYR A 749 31.40 11.94 10.88
CA TYR A 749 31.73 13.18 11.61
C TYR A 749 32.06 14.38 10.72
N GLU A 750 32.75 14.16 9.59
CA GLU A 750 33.21 15.22 8.68
C GLU A 750 32.10 15.78 7.75
N ASN A 751 30.90 15.17 7.73
CA ASN A 751 29.86 15.43 6.72
C ASN A 751 28.69 16.31 7.22
N ARG A 752 28.88 17.09 8.30
CA ARG A 752 27.80 17.90 8.90
C ARG A 752 27.13 18.91 7.96
N ASN A 753 27.84 19.35 6.92
CA ASN A 753 27.37 20.34 5.95
C ASN A 753 26.82 19.69 4.68
N ASP A 754 26.98 18.37 4.56
CA ASP A 754 26.80 17.59 3.33
C ASP A 754 25.46 16.83 3.29
N TYR A 755 24.83 16.73 4.47
CA TYR A 755 23.52 16.11 4.67
C TYR A 755 22.51 17.18 5.09
N HIS A 756 21.79 17.73 4.12
CA HIS A 756 20.75 18.73 4.37
C HIS A 756 19.43 18.04 4.71
N TYR A 757 18.90 18.31 5.90
CA TYR A 757 17.58 17.82 6.31
C TYR A 757 16.53 18.94 6.16
N GLU A 758 15.48 18.67 5.41
CA GLU A 758 14.29 19.52 5.31
C GLU A 758 13.06 18.68 5.64
N GLU A 759 12.12 19.18 6.44
CA GLU A 759 10.93 18.41 6.86
C GLU A 759 10.07 17.91 5.69
N HIS A 760 10.04 18.63 4.57
CA HIS A 760 9.20 18.30 3.42
C HIS A 760 9.85 17.30 2.46
N TYR A 761 11.17 17.38 2.31
CA TYR A 761 11.92 16.55 1.37
C TYR A 761 12.60 15.36 2.06
N GLY A 762 12.93 15.48 3.34
CA GLY A 762 13.78 14.55 4.06
C GLY A 762 15.26 14.92 3.96
N TYR A 763 16.12 13.90 3.99
CA TYR A 763 17.55 14.05 3.79
C TYR A 763 17.90 14.21 2.30
N ARG A 764 18.58 15.30 1.95
CA ARG A 764 19.30 15.45 0.69
C ARG A 764 20.75 15.09 0.89
N PHE A 765 21.19 14.07 0.15
CA PHE A 765 22.58 13.65 0.12
C PHE A 765 23.29 14.29 -1.09
N GLU A 766 24.16 15.28 -0.85
CA GLU A 766 24.99 15.90 -1.91
C GLU A 766 26.15 14.96 -2.33
N GLN A 767 26.62 14.12 -1.40
CA GLN A 767 27.60 13.07 -1.64
C GLN A 767 27.05 11.70 -1.24
N LYS A 768 27.90 10.67 -1.35
CA LYS A 768 27.53 9.31 -0.96
C LYS A 768 27.12 9.27 0.53
N PRO A 769 25.96 8.68 0.86
CA PRO A 769 25.49 8.62 2.24
C PRO A 769 26.37 7.69 3.07
N MET A 770 26.95 8.24 4.15
CA MET A 770 27.78 7.53 5.13
C MET A 770 27.11 7.63 6.51
N TYR A 771 26.31 6.62 6.85
CA TYR A 771 25.64 6.47 8.14
C TYR A 771 25.65 4.99 8.60
N SER A 772 25.72 4.76 9.92
CA SER A 772 25.74 3.43 10.53
C SER A 772 24.52 3.33 11.40
N PHE A 773 23.93 2.14 11.42
CA PHE A 773 22.64 1.90 12.05
C PHE A 773 22.65 0.59 12.81
N ASP A 774 21.91 0.54 13.92
CA ASP A 774 21.85 -0.67 14.75
C ASP A 774 21.01 -1.77 14.07
N LYS A 775 21.69 -2.72 13.44
CA LYS A 775 21.07 -3.79 12.64
C LYS A 775 20.19 -4.75 13.45
N LYS A 776 20.46 -4.93 14.75
CA LYS A 776 19.73 -5.92 15.56
C LYS A 776 18.29 -5.51 15.86
N LEU A 777 17.98 -4.23 15.79
CA LEU A 777 16.64 -3.71 16.11
C LEU A 777 15.68 -3.70 14.90
N THR A 778 16.18 -3.87 13.68
CA THR A 778 15.32 -3.88 12.48
C THR A 778 14.90 -5.31 12.10
N ASN A 779 13.71 -5.45 11.51
CA ASN A 779 13.29 -6.71 10.89
C ASN A 779 14.05 -6.83 9.57
N GLY A 780 15.09 -7.66 9.52
CA GLY A 780 16.06 -7.69 8.42
C GLY A 780 15.44 -7.75 7.02
N PHE A 781 14.45 -8.61 6.79
CA PHE A 781 13.75 -8.68 5.50
C PHE A 781 12.46 -7.87 5.46
N GLY A 782 11.67 -7.84 6.54
CA GLY A 782 10.47 -6.99 6.62
C GLY A 782 10.76 -5.51 6.35
N SER A 783 11.96 -5.02 6.71
CA SER A 783 12.40 -3.66 6.38
C SER A 783 12.60 -3.43 4.88
N ILE A 784 13.00 -4.44 4.12
CA ILE A 784 13.09 -4.37 2.65
C ILE A 784 11.69 -4.26 2.07
N LEU A 785 10.73 -5.07 2.55
CA LEU A 785 9.33 -5.01 2.11
C LEU A 785 8.70 -3.64 2.39
N LEU A 786 8.92 -3.09 3.57
CA LEU A 786 8.50 -1.73 3.90
C LEU A 786 9.12 -0.71 2.96
N LEU A 787 10.44 -0.77 2.76
CA LEU A 787 11.15 0.20 1.92
C LEU A 787 10.65 0.13 0.46
N LYS A 788 10.38 -1.07 -0.06
CA LYS A 788 9.75 -1.29 -1.38
C LYS A 788 8.41 -0.57 -1.49
N ASN A 789 7.49 -0.85 -0.56
CA ASN A 789 6.15 -0.28 -0.58
C ASN A 789 6.20 1.26 -0.50
N HIS A 790 7.08 1.79 0.34
CA HIS A 790 7.28 3.22 0.51
C HIS A 790 7.83 3.89 -0.77
N ILE A 791 8.85 3.30 -1.41
CA ILE A 791 9.41 3.81 -2.67
C ILE A 791 8.40 3.66 -3.81
N TYR A 792 7.67 2.54 -3.87
CA TYR A 792 6.61 2.33 -4.86
C TYR A 792 5.54 3.43 -4.79
N ILE A 793 5.08 3.79 -3.59
CA ILE A 793 4.13 4.90 -3.40
C ILE A 793 4.78 6.24 -3.81
N ALA A 794 6.05 6.46 -3.46
CA ALA A 794 6.80 7.65 -3.86
C ALA A 794 6.86 7.82 -5.38
N GLU A 795 7.13 6.75 -6.11
CA GLU A 795 7.22 6.76 -7.57
C GLU A 795 5.83 6.85 -8.23
N LYS A 796 4.84 6.13 -7.70
CA LYS A 796 3.48 6.08 -8.25
C LYS A 796 2.74 7.41 -8.09
N LEU A 797 2.85 8.02 -6.91
CA LEU A 797 2.25 9.33 -6.63
C LEU A 797 3.20 10.50 -6.95
N LYS A 798 4.45 10.21 -7.31
CA LYS A 798 5.52 11.18 -7.60
C LYS A 798 5.75 12.17 -6.46
N ILE A 799 5.77 11.70 -5.21
CA ILE A 799 5.91 12.54 -4.02
C ILE A 799 7.31 12.40 -3.41
N HIS A 800 7.78 13.46 -2.76
CA HIS A 800 9.00 13.42 -1.95
C HIS A 800 8.90 12.47 -0.75
N PRO A 801 10.03 11.86 -0.35
CA PRO A 801 10.08 10.87 0.71
C PRO A 801 9.60 11.42 2.07
N GLY A 802 9.99 12.65 2.43
CA GLY A 802 9.52 13.30 3.66
C GLY A 802 8.01 13.52 3.73
N THR A 803 7.32 13.65 2.59
CA THR A 803 5.86 13.85 2.57
C THR A 803 5.10 12.54 2.78
N ILE A 804 5.65 11.39 2.39
CA ILE A 804 5.04 10.06 2.65
C ILE A 804 4.97 9.79 4.15
N ILE A 805 6.01 10.15 4.90
CA ILE A 805 6.01 10.05 6.36
C ILE A 805 4.92 10.96 6.95
N LYS A 806 4.72 12.15 6.40
CA LYS A 806 3.62 13.04 6.82
C LYS A 806 2.23 12.45 6.49
N ILE A 807 2.09 11.73 5.37
CA ILE A 807 0.88 10.95 5.08
C ILE A 807 0.69 9.85 6.14
N LYS A 808 1.76 9.13 6.53
CA LYS A 808 1.68 8.15 7.63
C LYS A 808 1.25 8.82 8.94
N ASN A 809 1.81 9.97 9.30
CA ASN A 809 1.44 10.70 10.51
C ASN A 809 -0.01 11.21 10.46
N TYR A 810 -0.54 11.53 9.28
CA TYR A 810 -1.96 11.82 9.13
C TYR A 810 -2.82 10.56 9.32
N ILE A 811 -2.43 9.42 8.74
CA ILE A 811 -3.20 8.18 8.80
C ILE A 811 -3.17 7.53 10.18
N PHE A 812 -2.00 7.43 10.81
CA PHE A 812 -1.78 6.65 12.04
C PHE A 812 -1.75 7.52 13.31
N ASP A 813 -1.31 8.78 13.22
CA ASP A 813 -1.20 9.69 14.38
C ASP A 813 -2.19 10.86 14.35
N ASP A 814 -3.13 10.85 13.39
CA ASP A 814 -4.19 11.85 13.20
C ASP A 814 -3.70 13.31 13.13
N LYS A 815 -2.51 13.56 12.57
CA LYS A 815 -1.96 14.91 12.37
C LYS A 815 -2.64 15.66 11.22
N SER A 816 -3.89 16.08 11.43
CA SER A 816 -4.73 16.77 10.42
C SER A 816 -4.13 18.10 9.91
N ASN A 817 -3.21 18.72 10.66
CA ASN A 817 -2.52 19.94 10.21
C ASN A 817 -1.59 19.72 9.00
N GLU A 818 -1.19 18.48 8.72
CA GLU A 818 -0.32 18.17 7.57
C GLU A 818 -1.07 18.16 6.23
N LEU A 819 -2.42 18.22 6.25
CA LEU A 819 -3.26 18.16 5.04
C LEU A 819 -2.91 19.25 4.03
N GLU A 820 -2.63 20.48 4.48
CA GLU A 820 -2.24 21.59 3.61
C GLU A 820 -0.95 21.26 2.84
N ASN A 821 0.04 20.68 3.52
CA ASN A 821 1.31 20.31 2.92
C ASN A 821 1.13 19.12 1.95
N ILE A 822 0.38 18.09 2.37
CA ILE A 822 0.11 16.90 1.54
C ILE A 822 -0.62 17.31 0.25
N ALA A 823 -1.70 18.10 0.35
CA ALA A 823 -2.48 18.55 -0.79
C ALA A 823 -1.64 19.39 -1.77
N ASN A 824 -0.85 20.35 -1.25
CA ASN A 824 0.03 21.16 -2.06
C ASN A 824 1.08 20.32 -2.81
N LYS A 825 1.70 19.33 -2.16
CA LYS A 825 2.75 18.50 -2.77
C LYS A 825 2.22 17.43 -3.72
N LEU A 826 1.03 16.90 -3.48
CA LEU A 826 0.34 16.06 -4.46
C LEU A 826 -0.01 16.84 -5.73
N ARG A 827 -0.41 18.11 -5.58
CA ARG A 827 -0.78 18.98 -6.71
C ARG A 827 0.41 19.40 -7.58
N VAL A 828 1.59 19.62 -6.99
CA VAL A 828 2.80 20.09 -7.70
C VAL A 828 3.32 19.07 -8.73
N ASN A 829 2.91 17.80 -8.64
CA ASN A 829 3.38 16.72 -9.53
C ASN A 829 2.33 16.20 -10.53
N LEU A 830 1.17 16.88 -10.62
CA LEU A 830 0.25 16.84 -11.77
C LEU A 830 0.75 17.78 -12.85
#